data_AF-A0A6G8HXL5-F1
#
_entry.id   AF-A0A6G8HXL5-F1
#
_cell.length_a   1.000
_cell.length_b   1.000
_cell.length_c   1.000
_cell.angle_alpha   90.00
_cell.angle_beta   90.00
_cell.angle_gamma   90.00
#
_symmetry.space_group_name_H-M   'P 1'
#
loop_
_entity.id
_entity.type
_entity.pdbx_description
1 polymer ?
#
loop_
_entity_poly.entity_id
_entity_poly.type
_entity_poly.pdbx_seq_one_letter_code
_entity_poly.pdbx_strand_id
1 'polypeptide(L)'
;MEEELTDNHITGQKVCYRIDSGKQMYFNIEPSFSTRLVREITLSAWIKYEDVVPGGNAWNKFNVFKHNFTYHNSETGETSGVDYSTLASYTGTADWQYVHFTHNYTNSNYDELKGSLVFNLEGTKSGTAWVTGIKVEYGDVATDWSPAPEDLWSTATLVPTQQQRYLWKFEYIYYSDGSVETTQPVNLSIAGADADTTGVTAAISEIDSKADSLRADLTNVSNSLSNAASQLQAQAAAQADLTSRVSTVEETANGTKTTVTELAKTVDDNTDDITSITQRTSAIETDLSGTKATLSQVQTAANTTTANLASYQASNDQAVASLQSSLQTTDGNVSNLQTKVEAVPGQITSAVSAVEGKIPTDINTRNLWIQSKAAGSFVEEELTDNHITGQKVCYRIDSGKQMYFNIEPSFSTRLVREITLSAWIKYEDVVPGGNAWNKFNVFKHNFTYHNSETGETSGVDYSTLASYTGTADWQYVHFTHNYTNSNYDELKGSLVFNLEGTKSGTAWITGIKVEYGNTATPYSAAPEDTASQISSLSSQIQQTADGMTLLATKTELNTAKTDLQTGISTATSKADNAQTTANSAVLKANAAQTAVNTLDSEVVKSASLNLDNNGFVTKVGKTIDGNKFATMIAQNANNVKIIADEMQVTADMIVDGAVTANKLNVNNLSAVNSNLGAIKGGSLLLQENKTASSSVDNWGTFNRPAHRQGLYMDNHGLASSGPIQRKNGSETTPTDMPLAVLQSGELRFLVVDYNDNLENVLHYGLSDPDYGVIRFEIDSELKRRLTMTSSGYLNFQATNYTNWTSTGVSGCEYMIQGRLVLVNYDVTFNSAGTHTIGGIPQEFTKKSLMMTAKAWTITPRDKNIQLNSDGSLHILDAEANVNYRGTLVFSY
;
A
#
# COMPACT_ATOMS: atom_id res chain seq x y z
N MET A 1 -55.62 47.91 -54.57
CA MET A 1 -57.02 47.79 -54.10
C MET A 1 -56.99 47.52 -52.62
N GLU A 2 -57.88 48.13 -51.84
CA GLU A 2 -57.99 47.87 -50.40
C GLU A 2 -58.81 46.59 -50.19
N GLU A 3 -58.29 45.65 -49.39
CA GLU A 3 -58.92 44.38 -49.04
C GLU A 3 -58.93 44.25 -47.50
N GLU A 4 -59.99 43.69 -46.92
CA GLU A 4 -60.04 43.43 -45.47
C GLU A 4 -59.00 42.36 -45.08
N LEU A 5 -58.24 42.62 -44.02
CA LEU A 5 -57.40 41.62 -43.38
C LEU A 5 -58.27 40.73 -42.51
N THR A 6 -58.13 39.41 -42.62
CA THR A 6 -58.82 38.47 -41.73
C THR A 6 -58.47 38.78 -40.27
N ASP A 7 -59.49 38.83 -39.40
CA ASP A 7 -59.35 39.17 -37.97
C ASP A 7 -58.17 38.41 -37.31
N ASN A 8 -57.24 39.15 -36.70
CA ASN A 8 -55.97 38.73 -36.03
C ASN A 8 -54.64 38.88 -36.82
N HIS A 9 -54.53 39.78 -37.81
CA HIS A 9 -53.21 40.15 -38.33
C HIS A 9 -52.36 40.92 -37.28
N ILE A 10 -51.05 40.64 -37.20
CA ILE A 10 -50.10 41.12 -36.16
C ILE A 10 -50.08 42.66 -35.99
N THR A 11 -50.47 43.41 -37.02
CA THR A 11 -50.46 44.89 -37.03
C THR A 11 -51.66 45.54 -36.34
N GLY A 12 -52.73 44.80 -36.00
CA GLY A 12 -53.98 45.35 -35.46
C GLY A 12 -54.80 46.18 -36.45
N GLN A 13 -54.39 46.26 -37.73
CA GLN A 13 -55.14 46.93 -38.79
C GLN A 13 -56.25 46.03 -39.37
N LYS A 14 -57.34 46.65 -39.82
CA LYS A 14 -58.48 45.94 -40.44
C LYS A 14 -58.33 45.72 -41.94
N VAL A 15 -57.37 46.36 -42.62
CA VAL A 15 -57.25 46.38 -44.08
C VAL A 15 -55.80 46.25 -44.56
N CYS A 16 -55.61 45.68 -45.76
CA CYS A 16 -54.36 45.63 -46.50
C CYS A 16 -54.56 46.09 -47.95
N TYR A 17 -53.46 46.41 -48.63
CA TYR A 17 -53.47 46.88 -50.01
C TYR A 17 -52.92 45.81 -50.94
N ARG A 18 -53.78 45.28 -51.82
CA ARG A 18 -53.42 44.36 -52.89
C ARG A 18 -52.92 45.08 -54.14
N ILE A 19 -51.84 44.58 -54.71
CA ILE A 19 -51.15 45.05 -55.92
C ILE A 19 -50.99 43.84 -56.85
N ASP A 20 -51.59 43.88 -58.04
CA ASP A 20 -51.43 42.82 -59.04
C ASP A 20 -50.30 43.13 -60.04
N SER A 21 -49.83 42.12 -60.77
CA SER A 21 -48.80 42.25 -61.82
C SER A 21 -49.12 43.38 -62.80
N GLY A 22 -48.11 44.22 -63.08
CA GLY A 22 -48.25 45.42 -63.91
C GLY A 22 -48.87 46.63 -63.22
N LYS A 23 -49.18 46.55 -61.91
CA LYS A 23 -49.68 47.68 -61.12
C LYS A 23 -48.64 48.22 -60.14
N GLN A 24 -48.87 49.44 -59.69
CA GLN A 24 -48.13 50.10 -58.62
C GLN A 24 -49.09 50.76 -57.64
N MET A 25 -48.67 50.79 -56.38
CA MET A 25 -49.27 51.58 -55.32
C MET A 25 -48.24 52.64 -54.91
N TYR A 26 -48.65 53.90 -54.88
CA TYR A 26 -47.84 55.00 -54.40
C TYR A 26 -48.57 55.75 -53.30
N PHE A 27 -47.83 56.26 -52.33
CA PHE A 27 -48.35 57.20 -51.34
C PHE A 27 -47.38 58.37 -51.24
N ASN A 28 -47.96 59.57 -51.18
CA ASN A 28 -47.21 60.80 -51.03
C ASN A 28 -46.91 61.02 -49.56
N ILE A 29 -45.71 61.50 -49.30
CA ILE A 29 -45.35 61.98 -47.98
C ILE A 29 -45.75 63.46 -47.93
N GLU A 30 -46.76 63.79 -47.12
CA GLU A 30 -47.15 65.18 -46.83
C GLU A 30 -47.44 65.38 -45.33
N PRO A 31 -47.01 66.51 -44.72
CA PRO A 31 -46.15 67.55 -45.31
C PRO A 31 -44.70 67.07 -45.57
N SER A 32 -43.93 67.82 -46.35
CA SER A 32 -42.51 67.51 -46.62
C SER A 32 -41.73 67.20 -45.35
N PHE A 33 -40.99 66.10 -45.34
CA PHE A 33 -40.06 65.82 -44.26
C PHE A 33 -38.91 66.82 -44.33
N SER A 34 -38.64 67.53 -43.24
CA SER A 34 -37.47 68.41 -43.16
C SER A 34 -36.21 67.55 -43.02
N THR A 35 -35.33 67.53 -44.03
CA THR A 35 -34.01 66.89 -43.93
C THR A 35 -33.01 67.71 -43.10
N ARG A 36 -33.38 68.93 -42.69
CA ARG A 36 -32.53 69.83 -41.87
C ARG A 36 -32.15 69.26 -40.49
N LEU A 37 -32.89 68.26 -39.99
CA LEU A 37 -32.65 67.63 -38.67
C LEU A 37 -32.77 66.08 -38.67
N VAL A 38 -32.60 65.41 -39.81
CA VAL A 38 -32.89 63.96 -39.98
C VAL A 38 -31.62 63.27 -40.51
N ARG A 39 -30.81 62.47 -39.79
CA ARG A 39 -31.03 61.32 -38.87
C ARG A 39 -31.91 60.25 -39.49
N GLU A 40 -31.28 59.31 -40.22
CA GLU A 40 -31.80 58.05 -40.80
C GLU A 40 -33.32 57.86 -40.79
N ILE A 41 -33.94 57.70 -41.97
CA ILE A 41 -35.38 57.37 -42.06
C ILE A 41 -35.54 55.86 -42.13
N THR A 42 -36.35 55.31 -41.24
CA THR A 42 -36.73 53.90 -41.30
C THR A 42 -38.14 53.76 -41.89
N LEU A 43 -38.23 52.90 -42.90
CA LEU A 43 -39.44 52.56 -43.63
C LEU A 43 -39.79 51.11 -43.34
N SER A 44 -40.98 50.86 -42.80
CA SER A 44 -41.39 49.50 -42.43
C SER A 44 -42.80 49.17 -42.93
N ALA A 45 -42.99 47.91 -43.28
CA ALA A 45 -44.28 47.36 -43.69
C ALA A 45 -44.31 45.85 -43.51
N TRP A 46 -45.53 45.30 -43.36
CA TRP A 46 -45.76 43.89 -43.60
C TRP A 46 -46.08 43.69 -45.07
N ILE A 47 -45.40 42.74 -45.71
CA ILE A 47 -45.61 42.38 -47.11
C ILE A 47 -45.88 40.89 -47.26
N LYS A 48 -46.76 40.54 -48.19
CA LYS A 48 -46.99 39.18 -48.68
C LYS A 48 -46.97 39.22 -50.19
N TYR A 49 -46.43 38.21 -50.86
CA TYR A 49 -46.49 38.15 -52.32
C TYR A 49 -46.56 36.72 -52.80
N GLU A 50 -47.33 36.48 -53.85
CA GLU A 50 -47.60 35.15 -54.40
C GLU A 50 -47.34 35.17 -55.91
N ASP A 51 -46.64 34.14 -56.38
CA ASP A 51 -46.36 33.83 -57.77
C ASP A 51 -45.76 34.99 -58.59
N VAL A 52 -44.90 35.79 -57.94
CA VAL A 52 -44.20 36.91 -58.56
C VAL A 52 -43.10 36.40 -59.48
N VAL A 53 -43.38 36.39 -60.78
CA VAL A 53 -42.43 35.98 -61.82
C VAL A 53 -41.78 37.22 -62.45
N PRO A 54 -40.44 37.34 -62.40
CA PRO A 54 -39.75 38.51 -62.93
C PRO A 54 -39.96 38.70 -64.44
N GLY A 55 -40.00 39.96 -64.86
CA GLY A 55 -40.08 40.38 -66.25
C GLY A 55 -38.75 40.35 -67.01
N GLY A 56 -38.72 41.02 -68.16
CA GLY A 56 -37.54 41.05 -69.04
C GLY A 56 -36.32 41.81 -68.49
N ASN A 57 -36.52 42.79 -67.60
CA ASN A 57 -35.44 43.57 -66.98
C ASN A 57 -35.23 43.19 -65.51
N ALA A 58 -34.03 43.43 -64.98
CA ALA A 58 -33.65 43.06 -63.62
C ALA A 58 -34.53 43.69 -62.51
N TRP A 59 -35.11 44.87 -62.77
CA TRP A 59 -36.01 45.60 -61.87
C TRP A 59 -37.50 45.26 -62.04
N ASN A 60 -37.85 44.38 -62.98
CA ASN A 60 -39.22 43.92 -63.17
C ASN A 60 -39.55 42.80 -62.17
N LYS A 61 -39.61 43.17 -60.89
CA LYS A 61 -39.83 42.31 -59.70
C LYS A 61 -40.82 43.03 -58.76
N PHE A 62 -41.20 42.42 -57.64
CA PHE A 62 -41.94 43.14 -56.61
C PHE A 62 -41.01 44.12 -55.90
N ASN A 63 -41.02 45.39 -56.28
CA ASN A 63 -40.22 46.41 -55.65
C ASN A 63 -40.97 46.97 -54.44
N VAL A 64 -40.29 46.98 -53.29
CA VAL A 64 -40.78 47.41 -51.99
C VAL A 64 -39.99 48.65 -51.59
N PHE A 65 -40.72 49.71 -51.22
CA PHE A 65 -40.16 51.04 -50.97
C PHE A 65 -39.24 51.53 -52.10
N LYS A 66 -39.73 51.44 -53.33
CA LYS A 66 -39.17 52.21 -54.44
C LYS A 66 -39.55 53.67 -54.22
N HIS A 67 -38.60 54.58 -54.25
CA HIS A 67 -38.86 56.00 -54.03
C HIS A 67 -38.51 56.82 -55.25
N ASN A 68 -39.34 57.84 -55.48
CA ASN A 68 -39.17 58.86 -56.50
C ASN A 68 -39.13 60.21 -55.78
N PHE A 69 -38.01 60.51 -55.13
CA PHE A 69 -37.90 61.69 -54.27
C PHE A 69 -37.16 62.83 -54.96
N THR A 70 -37.56 64.05 -54.62
CA THR A 70 -36.87 65.29 -54.94
C THR A 70 -36.50 65.98 -53.65
N TYR A 71 -35.28 66.49 -53.59
CA TYR A 71 -34.82 67.32 -52.49
C TYR A 71 -35.13 68.78 -52.80
N HIS A 72 -35.74 69.48 -51.86
CA HIS A 72 -36.11 70.89 -51.94
C HIS A 72 -35.32 71.69 -50.89
N ASN A 73 -34.86 72.88 -51.26
CA ASN A 73 -34.19 73.80 -50.34
C ASN A 73 -35.18 74.91 -49.97
N SER A 74 -35.66 74.92 -48.73
CA SER A 74 -36.65 75.84 -48.20
C SER A 74 -36.17 77.30 -48.16
N GLU A 75 -34.86 77.55 -48.17
CA GLU A 75 -34.28 78.89 -48.20
C GLU A 75 -34.08 79.44 -49.63
N THR A 76 -33.63 78.61 -50.57
CA THR A 76 -33.37 79.04 -51.96
C THR A 76 -34.54 78.77 -52.93
N GLY A 77 -35.47 77.88 -52.58
CA GLY A 77 -36.55 77.40 -53.44
C GLY A 77 -36.11 76.42 -54.53
N GLU A 78 -34.83 76.01 -54.56
CA GLU A 78 -34.33 75.06 -55.57
C GLU A 78 -34.80 73.63 -55.28
N THR A 79 -35.13 72.90 -56.35
CA THR A 79 -35.51 71.47 -56.29
C THR A 79 -34.51 70.64 -57.11
N SER A 80 -34.02 69.55 -56.55
CA SER A 80 -33.14 68.60 -57.25
C SER A 80 -33.89 67.85 -58.36
N GLY A 81 -33.14 67.19 -59.26
CA GLY A 81 -33.71 66.12 -60.09
C GLY A 81 -34.30 64.99 -59.24
N VAL A 82 -35.22 64.21 -59.81
CA VAL A 82 -35.85 63.08 -59.11
C VAL A 82 -34.83 61.95 -58.93
N ASP A 83 -34.62 61.56 -57.68
CA ASP A 83 -33.85 60.39 -57.28
C ASP A 83 -34.76 59.15 -57.28
N TYR A 84 -34.41 58.19 -58.15
CA TYR A 84 -35.10 56.92 -58.30
C TYR A 84 -34.24 55.81 -57.72
N SER A 85 -34.65 55.27 -56.58
CA SER A 85 -33.99 54.09 -55.99
C SER A 85 -35.01 53.12 -55.43
N THR A 86 -34.63 51.84 -55.37
CA THR A 86 -35.44 50.74 -54.88
C THR A 86 -34.72 50.09 -53.73
N LEU A 87 -35.33 50.12 -52.54
CA LEU A 87 -34.70 49.60 -51.33
C LEU A 87 -34.69 48.07 -51.29
N ALA A 88 -35.73 47.41 -51.81
CA ALA A 88 -35.73 45.97 -52.01
C ALA A 88 -36.60 45.52 -53.19
N SER A 89 -36.24 44.38 -53.77
CA SER A 89 -36.98 43.73 -54.85
C SER A 89 -37.12 42.23 -54.61
N TYR A 90 -38.34 41.71 -54.68
CA TYR A 90 -38.66 40.31 -54.36
C TYR A 90 -39.25 39.55 -55.57
N THR A 91 -39.02 38.24 -55.61
CA THR A 91 -39.58 37.29 -56.61
C THR A 91 -39.98 36.00 -55.93
N GLY A 92 -40.92 35.26 -56.51
CA GLY A 92 -41.46 34.01 -55.96
C GLY A 92 -42.69 34.24 -55.11
N THR A 93 -42.86 33.39 -54.09
CA THR A 93 -43.98 33.44 -53.16
C THR A 93 -43.44 33.48 -51.73
N ALA A 94 -43.98 34.38 -50.92
CA ALA A 94 -43.73 34.46 -49.50
C ALA A 94 -45.00 34.88 -48.76
N ASP A 95 -45.26 34.23 -47.63
CA ASP A 95 -46.32 34.64 -46.72
C ASP A 95 -45.97 35.97 -46.03
N TRP A 96 -46.88 36.52 -45.23
CA TRP A 96 -46.70 37.79 -44.53
C TRP A 96 -45.36 37.85 -43.78
N GLN A 97 -44.52 38.81 -44.17
CA GLN A 97 -43.23 39.07 -43.56
C GLN A 97 -43.08 40.55 -43.26
N TYR A 98 -42.50 40.87 -42.12
CA TYR A 98 -42.14 42.24 -41.77
C TYR A 98 -40.84 42.61 -42.45
N VAL A 99 -40.85 43.72 -43.18
CA VAL A 99 -39.66 44.29 -43.79
C VAL A 99 -39.46 45.70 -43.26
N HIS A 100 -38.22 46.04 -42.96
CA HIS A 100 -37.84 47.41 -42.64
C HIS A 100 -36.52 47.76 -43.32
N PHE A 101 -36.39 49.00 -43.75
CA PHE A 101 -35.19 49.53 -44.39
C PHE A 101 -34.89 50.90 -43.81
N THR A 102 -33.65 51.08 -43.40
CA THR A 102 -33.13 52.37 -42.95
C THR A 102 -32.33 52.96 -44.10
N HIS A 103 -32.67 54.17 -44.51
CA HIS A 103 -31.94 54.89 -45.57
C HIS A 103 -31.63 56.32 -45.13
N ASN A 104 -30.41 56.74 -45.44
CA ASN A 104 -29.94 58.08 -45.12
C ASN A 104 -30.24 59.03 -46.29
N TYR A 105 -31.27 59.84 -46.14
CA TYR A 105 -31.67 60.89 -47.09
C TYR A 105 -31.05 62.27 -46.76
N THR A 106 -29.97 62.34 -45.97
CA THR A 106 -29.30 63.61 -45.69
C THR A 106 -28.61 64.13 -46.96
N ASN A 107 -28.93 65.38 -47.35
CA ASN A 107 -28.28 66.08 -48.44
C ASN A 107 -27.76 67.43 -47.95
N SER A 108 -26.51 67.77 -48.22
CA SER A 108 -25.89 69.00 -47.71
C SER A 108 -26.45 70.28 -48.34
N ASN A 109 -27.12 70.19 -49.50
CA ASN A 109 -27.61 71.36 -50.24
C ASN A 109 -29.13 71.58 -50.14
N TYR A 110 -29.89 70.67 -49.52
CA TYR A 110 -31.36 70.70 -49.49
C TYR A 110 -31.88 70.23 -48.13
N ASP A 111 -32.92 70.87 -47.61
CA ASP A 111 -33.43 70.72 -46.24
C ASP A 111 -34.88 70.18 -46.15
N GLU A 112 -35.48 69.81 -47.28
CA GLU A 112 -36.79 69.16 -47.39
C GLU A 112 -36.77 67.99 -48.39
N LEU A 113 -37.39 66.87 -48.04
CA LEU A 113 -37.61 65.72 -48.93
C LEU A 113 -39.08 65.68 -49.34
N LYS A 114 -39.34 65.65 -50.66
CA LYS A 114 -40.69 65.56 -51.25
C LYS A 114 -40.75 64.43 -52.28
N GLY A 115 -41.87 63.72 -52.32
CA GLY A 115 -42.17 62.74 -53.36
C GLY A 115 -42.99 61.57 -52.84
N SER A 116 -42.92 60.44 -53.54
CA SER A 116 -43.76 59.28 -53.24
C SER A 116 -42.92 58.04 -52.97
N LEU A 117 -43.38 57.25 -52.00
CA LEU A 117 -42.95 55.87 -51.83
C LEU A 117 -43.89 54.96 -52.60
N VAL A 118 -43.30 53.95 -53.24
CA VAL A 118 -43.95 53.10 -54.21
C VAL A 118 -43.68 51.63 -53.89
N PHE A 119 -44.75 50.85 -53.85
CA PHE A 119 -44.72 49.40 -53.93
C PHE A 119 -45.22 49.01 -55.32
N ASN A 120 -44.43 48.31 -56.13
CA ASN A 120 -44.86 47.97 -57.48
C ASN A 120 -44.45 46.59 -57.97
N LEU A 121 -45.31 46.01 -58.81
CA LEU A 121 -45.07 44.82 -59.61
C LEU A 121 -44.93 45.20 -61.09
N GLU A 122 -44.37 46.37 -61.36
CA GLU A 122 -44.33 46.93 -62.71
C GLU A 122 -43.39 46.12 -63.62
N GLY A 123 -43.93 45.64 -64.73
CA GLY A 123 -43.20 44.85 -65.70
C GLY A 123 -42.98 43.37 -65.34
N THR A 124 -43.50 42.87 -64.21
CA THR A 124 -43.51 41.42 -63.90
C THR A 124 -44.40 40.65 -64.89
N LYS A 125 -44.16 39.35 -65.09
CA LYS A 125 -44.99 38.51 -65.98
C LYS A 125 -46.28 38.05 -65.30
N SER A 126 -46.23 37.82 -64.00
CA SER A 126 -47.34 37.41 -63.14
C SER A 126 -47.03 37.72 -61.68
N GLY A 127 -48.05 37.58 -60.84
CA GLY A 127 -47.97 37.65 -59.38
C GLY A 127 -48.86 38.72 -58.77
N THR A 128 -49.11 38.58 -57.48
CA THR A 128 -49.87 39.51 -56.65
C THR A 128 -49.13 39.75 -55.35
N ALA A 129 -49.14 40.98 -54.85
CA ALA A 129 -48.56 41.36 -53.58
C ALA A 129 -49.59 42.08 -52.70
N TRP A 130 -49.47 41.92 -51.39
CA TRP A 130 -50.27 42.62 -50.38
C TRP A 130 -49.33 43.35 -49.43
N VAL A 131 -49.74 44.55 -49.02
CA VAL A 131 -48.97 45.41 -48.10
C VAL A 131 -49.90 45.95 -47.02
N THR A 132 -49.48 45.91 -45.77
CA THR A 132 -50.21 46.51 -44.63
C THR A 132 -49.23 47.06 -43.58
N GLY A 133 -49.73 47.87 -42.65
CA GLY A 133 -48.92 48.41 -41.55
C GLY A 133 -47.74 49.26 -42.05
N ILE A 134 -47.94 50.02 -43.13
CA ILE A 134 -46.92 50.91 -43.68
C ILE A 134 -46.65 52.02 -42.65
N LYS A 135 -45.38 52.18 -42.27
CA LYS A 135 -44.92 53.23 -41.36
C LYS A 135 -43.64 53.87 -41.90
N VAL A 136 -43.58 55.19 -41.78
CA VAL A 136 -42.39 56.00 -42.05
C VAL A 136 -42.05 56.74 -40.77
N GLU A 137 -40.85 56.56 -40.26
CA GLU A 137 -40.45 57.14 -38.99
C GLU A 137 -39.00 57.63 -39.01
N TYR A 138 -38.72 58.63 -38.16
CA TYR A 138 -37.37 59.14 -37.94
C TYR A 138 -36.60 58.23 -36.98
N GLY A 139 -35.39 57.85 -37.35
CA GLY A 139 -34.52 56.96 -36.59
C GLY A 139 -34.10 55.71 -37.39
N ASP A 140 -33.14 54.99 -36.86
CA ASP A 140 -32.54 53.78 -37.44
C ASP A 140 -33.21 52.47 -36.98
N VAL A 141 -34.23 52.56 -36.13
CA VAL A 141 -34.96 51.42 -35.57
C VAL A 141 -36.43 51.52 -35.96
N ALA A 142 -36.96 50.46 -36.59
CA ALA A 142 -38.39 50.36 -36.88
C ALA A 142 -39.17 50.07 -35.58
N THR A 143 -40.25 50.80 -35.34
CA THR A 143 -41.14 50.60 -34.18
C THR A 143 -42.51 50.09 -34.61
N ASP A 144 -43.28 49.55 -33.66
CA ASP A 144 -44.62 49.00 -33.93
C ASP A 144 -45.56 50.03 -34.55
N TRP A 145 -46.50 49.58 -35.37
CA TRP A 145 -47.38 50.45 -36.16
C TRP A 145 -48.27 51.38 -35.30
N SER A 146 -48.41 52.65 -35.70
CA SER A 146 -49.31 53.65 -35.10
C SER A 146 -49.88 54.59 -36.17
N PRO A 147 -51.10 55.17 -36.00
CA PRO A 147 -51.60 56.21 -36.90
C PRO A 147 -50.79 57.50 -36.79
N ALA A 148 -50.80 58.33 -37.83
CA ALA A 148 -50.10 59.61 -37.83
C ALA A 148 -50.82 60.62 -36.90
N PRO A 149 -50.11 61.40 -36.06
CA PRO A 149 -50.72 62.31 -35.09
C PRO A 149 -51.73 63.32 -35.66
N GLU A 150 -51.54 63.73 -36.91
CA GLU A 150 -52.36 64.66 -37.67
C GLU A 150 -53.77 64.12 -38.03
N ASP A 151 -54.01 62.82 -37.90
CA ASP A 151 -55.31 62.20 -38.19
C ASP A 151 -56.37 62.37 -37.05
N LEU A 152 -56.08 63.18 -35.99
CA LEU A 152 -56.84 63.19 -34.71
C LEU A 152 -57.40 64.57 -34.20
N TRP A 153 -57.61 65.64 -35.00
CA TRP A 153 -58.08 67.00 -34.53
C TRP A 153 -59.51 67.48 -34.99
N SER A 154 -60.27 68.26 -34.17
CA SER A 154 -61.54 69.00 -34.54
C SER A 154 -61.86 70.29 -33.68
N THR A 155 -62.72 71.24 -34.14
CA THR A 155 -62.91 72.66 -33.65
C THR A 155 -64.39 73.17 -33.44
N ALA A 156 -64.73 73.90 -32.34
CA ALA A 156 -65.98 74.74 -32.18
C ALA A 156 -66.02 75.73 -30.94
N THR A 157 -66.71 76.91 -31.01
CA THR A 157 -66.82 78.04 -30.00
C THR A 157 -68.22 78.75 -29.88
N LEU A 158 -68.56 79.52 -28.81
CA LEU A 158 -69.82 80.33 -28.57
C LEU A 158 -69.69 81.65 -27.72
N VAL A 159 -70.67 82.60 -27.80
CA VAL A 159 -70.69 84.08 -27.44
C VAL A 159 -71.79 84.51 -26.39
N PRO A 160 -71.72 85.64 -25.60
CA PRO A 160 -72.56 85.97 -24.39
C PRO A 160 -73.73 87.02 -24.51
N THR A 161 -74.63 87.12 -23.48
CA THR A 161 -75.85 88.00 -23.42
C THR A 161 -76.19 88.72 -22.08
N GLN A 162 -76.94 89.82 -22.22
CA GLN A 162 -77.83 90.67 -21.36
C GLN A 162 -77.69 90.90 -19.83
N GLN A 163 -76.85 90.22 -19.05
CA GLN A 163 -76.79 90.42 -17.58
C GLN A 163 -75.77 91.45 -17.07
N GLN A 164 -75.13 92.23 -17.96
CA GLN A 164 -74.07 93.17 -17.57
C GLN A 164 -74.23 94.52 -18.31
N ARG A 165 -74.85 95.51 -17.64
CA ARG A 165 -74.83 96.92 -18.09
C ARG A 165 -73.85 97.71 -17.21
N TYR A 166 -73.01 98.50 -17.86
CA TYR A 166 -72.00 99.38 -17.25
C TYR A 166 -72.41 100.86 -17.36
N LEU A 167 -72.02 101.69 -16.38
CA LEU A 167 -72.23 103.15 -16.39
C LEU A 167 -70.91 103.87 -16.71
N TRP A 168 -70.92 104.70 -17.75
CA TRP A 168 -69.72 105.38 -18.27
C TRP A 168 -69.75 106.90 -18.00
N LYS A 169 -68.59 107.51 -17.70
CA LYS A 169 -68.41 108.98 -17.62
C LYS A 169 -67.57 109.49 -18.80
N PHE A 170 -67.92 110.67 -19.31
CA PHE A 170 -67.15 111.47 -20.29
C PHE A 170 -66.87 112.87 -19.73
N GLU A 171 -65.78 113.52 -20.17
CA GLU A 171 -65.53 114.95 -19.94
C GLU A 171 -65.27 115.66 -21.29
N TYR A 172 -65.75 116.91 -21.42
CA TYR A 172 -65.58 117.77 -22.60
C TYR A 172 -64.67 118.94 -22.27
N ILE A 173 -63.62 119.15 -23.06
CA ILE A 173 -62.72 120.31 -22.93
C ILE A 173 -62.95 121.24 -24.13
N TYR A 174 -63.25 122.51 -23.84
CA TYR A 174 -63.49 123.55 -24.84
C TYR A 174 -62.26 124.44 -24.97
N TYR A 175 -61.76 124.59 -26.19
CA TYR A 175 -60.63 125.48 -26.49
C TYR A 175 -61.14 126.85 -26.96
N SER A 176 -60.32 127.90 -26.76
CA SER A 176 -60.69 129.29 -27.06
C SER A 176 -60.90 129.58 -28.55
N ASP A 177 -60.51 128.67 -29.44
CA ASP A 177 -60.80 128.74 -30.87
C ASP A 177 -62.17 128.15 -31.27
N GLY A 178 -62.93 127.65 -30.30
CA GLY A 178 -64.27 127.10 -30.49
C GLY A 178 -64.33 125.60 -30.79
N SER A 179 -63.21 124.89 -30.76
CA SER A 179 -63.19 123.43 -30.89
C SER A 179 -63.39 122.70 -29.53
N VAL A 180 -63.93 121.47 -29.58
CA VAL A 180 -64.21 120.64 -28.39
C VAL A 180 -63.57 119.26 -28.56
N GLU A 181 -62.86 118.80 -27.54
CA GLU A 181 -62.30 117.46 -27.49
C GLU A 181 -62.96 116.65 -26.35
N THR A 182 -63.26 115.38 -26.61
CA THR A 182 -63.99 114.48 -25.68
C THR A 182 -63.09 113.33 -25.25
N THR A 183 -63.01 113.02 -23.96
CA THR A 183 -62.15 111.95 -23.43
C THR A 183 -62.77 110.55 -23.55
N GLN A 184 -61.92 109.50 -23.52
CA GLN A 184 -62.34 108.09 -23.60
C GLN A 184 -63.11 107.65 -22.34
N PRO A 185 -64.14 106.78 -22.47
CA PRO A 185 -65.03 106.42 -21.37
C PRO A 185 -64.34 105.56 -20.28
N VAL A 186 -64.57 105.91 -19.00
CA VAL A 186 -64.11 105.13 -17.83
C VAL A 186 -65.31 104.64 -17.02
N ASN A 187 -65.26 103.39 -16.58
CA ASN A 187 -66.34 102.64 -15.90
C ASN A 187 -66.26 102.81 -14.38
N LEU A 188 -67.33 103.28 -13.71
CA LEU A 188 -67.24 103.87 -12.36
C LEU A 188 -67.92 103.09 -11.20
N SER A 189 -68.63 101.96 -11.43
CA SER A 189 -68.98 100.88 -10.45
C SER A 189 -70.20 100.03 -10.85
N ILE A 190 -70.35 98.84 -10.21
CA ILE A 190 -71.58 98.02 -10.11
C ILE A 190 -72.11 98.12 -8.68
N ALA A 191 -73.40 98.43 -8.50
CA ALA A 191 -74.07 98.47 -7.20
C ALA A 191 -75.06 97.28 -7.04
N GLY A 192 -74.91 96.55 -5.93
CA GLY A 192 -75.97 95.74 -5.30
C GLY A 192 -75.95 94.23 -5.58
N ALA A 193 -75.37 93.45 -4.68
CA ALA A 193 -75.83 92.10 -4.34
C ALA A 193 -75.21 91.68 -2.99
N ASP A 194 -76.03 91.69 -1.94
CA ASP A 194 -75.84 90.86 -0.75
C ASP A 194 -76.96 89.81 -0.75
N ALA A 195 -76.64 88.63 -0.20
CA ALA A 195 -77.46 87.44 0.07
C ALA A 195 -77.67 86.36 -1.04
N ASP A 196 -76.70 85.43 -1.13
CA ASP A 196 -76.93 83.96 -1.05
C ASP A 196 -75.63 83.25 -0.63
N THR A 197 -75.40 83.09 0.69
CA THR A 197 -74.21 82.40 1.23
C THR A 197 -74.42 80.89 1.41
N THR A 198 -75.61 80.35 1.11
CA THR A 198 -75.98 78.95 1.35
C THR A 198 -75.19 77.97 0.49
N GLY A 199 -74.94 78.34 -0.78
CA GLY A 199 -74.06 77.56 -1.67
C GLY A 199 -72.59 77.59 -1.23
N VAL A 200 -72.14 78.71 -0.66
CA VAL A 200 -70.76 78.88 -0.19
C VAL A 200 -70.50 78.04 1.05
N THR A 201 -71.44 78.00 2.02
CA THR A 201 -71.30 77.17 3.23
C THR A 201 -71.32 75.66 2.94
N ALA A 202 -72.16 75.22 1.99
CA ALA A 202 -72.17 73.82 1.55
C ALA A 202 -70.86 73.43 0.85
N ALA A 203 -70.35 74.30 -0.03
CA ALA A 203 -69.05 74.09 -0.68
C ALA A 203 -67.89 74.04 0.33
N ILE A 204 -67.91 74.89 1.36
CA ILE A 204 -66.91 74.86 2.44
C ILE A 204 -66.97 73.55 3.23
N SER A 205 -68.15 73.05 3.56
CA SER A 205 -68.30 71.78 4.30
C SER A 205 -67.83 70.56 3.47
N GLU A 206 -68.07 70.59 2.15
CA GLU A 206 -67.58 69.57 1.23
C GLU A 206 -66.04 69.62 1.08
N ILE A 207 -65.48 70.84 1.04
CA ILE A 207 -64.04 71.07 1.04
C ILE A 207 -63.40 70.56 2.34
N ASP A 208 -64.00 70.84 3.49
CA ASP A 208 -63.49 70.36 4.78
C ASP A 208 -63.53 68.83 4.88
N SER A 209 -64.62 68.22 4.44
CA SER A 209 -64.73 66.74 4.38
C SER A 209 -63.68 66.12 3.46
N LYS A 210 -63.42 66.75 2.30
CA LYS A 210 -62.33 66.35 1.40
C LYS A 210 -60.95 66.56 2.04
N ALA A 211 -60.75 67.65 2.76
CA ALA A 211 -59.51 67.95 3.45
C ALA A 211 -59.21 66.94 4.57
N ASP A 212 -60.24 66.51 5.31
CA ASP A 212 -60.10 65.48 6.33
C ASP A 212 -59.84 64.10 5.74
N SER A 213 -60.50 63.75 4.63
CA SER A 213 -60.17 62.54 3.87
C SER A 213 -58.72 62.55 3.38
N LEU A 214 -58.27 63.67 2.81
CA LEU A 214 -56.88 63.85 2.35
C LEU A 214 -55.86 63.74 3.50
N ARG A 215 -56.17 64.26 4.69
CA ARG A 215 -55.32 64.09 5.88
C ARG A 215 -55.24 62.65 6.34
N ALA A 216 -56.36 61.91 6.29
CA ALA A 216 -56.39 60.49 6.61
C ALA A 216 -55.56 59.67 5.61
N ASP A 217 -55.72 59.94 4.31
CA ASP A 217 -54.94 59.31 3.24
C ASP A 217 -53.45 59.60 3.38
N LEU A 218 -53.07 60.85 3.68
CA LEU A 218 -51.68 61.24 3.90
C LEU A 218 -51.08 60.50 5.11
N THR A 219 -51.87 60.34 6.18
CA THR A 219 -51.46 59.59 7.36
C THR A 219 -51.22 58.10 7.03
N ASN A 220 -52.12 57.50 6.24
CA ASN A 220 -51.99 56.12 5.79
C ASN A 220 -50.77 55.91 4.87
N VAL A 221 -50.51 56.86 3.97
CA VAL A 221 -49.32 56.87 3.11
C VAL A 221 -48.05 57.00 3.96
N SER A 222 -48.03 57.90 4.94
CA SER A 222 -46.91 58.08 5.87
C SER A 222 -46.58 56.78 6.62
N ASN A 223 -47.60 56.13 7.19
CA ASN A 223 -47.44 54.85 7.87
C ASN A 223 -46.92 53.75 6.94
N SER A 224 -47.44 53.68 5.71
CA SER A 224 -47.00 52.71 4.70
C SER A 224 -45.55 52.93 4.29
N LEU A 225 -45.14 54.19 4.14
CA LEU A 225 -43.77 54.56 3.82
C LEU A 225 -42.80 54.24 4.96
N SER A 226 -43.20 54.51 6.21
CA SER A 226 -42.42 54.12 7.39
C SER A 226 -42.21 52.60 7.46
N ASN A 227 -43.26 51.82 7.20
CA ASN A 227 -43.16 50.36 7.16
C ASN A 227 -42.24 49.88 6.05
N ALA A 228 -42.34 50.45 4.85
CA ALA A 228 -41.46 50.13 3.73
C ALA A 228 -39.99 50.46 4.04
N ALA A 229 -39.73 51.59 4.71
CA ALA A 229 -38.38 51.97 5.13
C ALA A 229 -37.78 50.96 6.13
N SER A 230 -38.56 50.52 7.12
CA SER A 230 -38.12 49.49 8.06
C SER A 230 -37.85 48.14 7.38
N GLN A 231 -38.67 47.76 6.40
CA GLN A 231 -38.45 46.54 5.60
C GLN A 231 -37.17 46.61 4.77
N LEU A 232 -36.91 47.76 4.13
CA LEU A 232 -35.69 47.98 3.35
C LEU A 232 -34.43 47.94 4.23
N GLN A 233 -34.49 48.49 5.45
CA GLN A 233 -33.37 48.39 6.40
C GLN A 233 -33.11 46.93 6.83
N ALA A 234 -34.16 46.16 7.09
CA ALA A 234 -34.03 44.73 7.40
C ALA A 234 -33.44 43.93 6.23
N GLN A 235 -33.86 44.23 4.99
CA GLN A 235 -33.30 43.62 3.79
C GLN A 235 -31.81 43.98 3.59
N ALA A 236 -31.43 45.24 3.84
CA ALA A 236 -30.04 45.65 3.75
C ALA A 236 -29.15 44.93 4.78
N ALA A 237 -29.63 44.76 6.02
CA ALA A 237 -28.93 43.99 7.05
C ALA A 237 -28.77 42.51 6.65
N ALA A 238 -29.82 41.89 6.09
CA ALA A 238 -29.76 40.53 5.59
C ALA A 238 -28.78 40.38 4.41
N GLN A 239 -28.72 41.36 3.50
CA GLN A 239 -27.77 41.37 2.40
C GLN A 239 -26.32 41.47 2.87
N ALA A 240 -26.06 42.27 3.92
CA ALA A 240 -24.73 42.37 4.53
C ALA A 240 -24.29 41.04 5.17
N ASP A 241 -25.19 40.38 5.92
CA ASP A 241 -24.94 39.04 6.48
C ASP A 241 -24.65 38.01 5.38
N LEU A 242 -25.46 38.01 4.31
CA LEU A 242 -25.27 37.11 3.18
C LEU A 242 -23.91 37.32 2.50
N THR A 243 -23.49 38.58 2.33
CA THR A 243 -22.18 38.93 1.75
C THR A 243 -21.03 38.41 2.60
N SER A 244 -21.15 38.54 3.93
CA SER A 244 -20.15 37.99 4.87
C SER A 244 -20.05 36.46 4.77
N ARG A 245 -21.20 35.78 4.76
CA ARG A 245 -21.26 34.31 4.61
C ARG A 245 -20.67 33.84 3.29
N VAL A 246 -20.93 34.55 2.19
CA VAL A 246 -20.34 34.25 0.87
C VAL A 246 -18.82 34.36 0.93
N SER A 247 -18.28 35.41 1.53
CA SER A 247 -16.83 35.58 1.71
C SER A 247 -16.19 34.41 2.48
N THR A 248 -16.81 33.99 3.59
CA THR A 248 -16.34 32.82 4.36
C THR A 248 -16.41 31.52 3.56
N VAL A 249 -17.47 31.34 2.75
CA VAL A 249 -17.60 30.18 1.86
C VAL A 249 -16.52 30.19 0.78
N GLU A 250 -16.21 31.35 0.20
CA GLU A 250 -15.15 31.49 -0.80
C GLU A 250 -13.77 31.18 -0.20
N GLU A 251 -13.48 31.68 1.00
CA GLU A 251 -12.23 31.38 1.71
C GLU A 251 -12.10 29.87 2.01
N THR A 252 -13.19 29.25 2.49
CA THR A 252 -13.24 27.80 2.74
C THR A 252 -13.08 26.99 1.45
N ALA A 253 -13.72 27.40 0.37
CA ALA A 253 -13.64 26.75 -0.93
C ALA A 253 -12.23 26.87 -1.52
N ASN A 254 -11.57 28.02 -1.38
CA ASN A 254 -10.19 28.21 -1.81
C ASN A 254 -9.20 27.37 -0.99
N GLY A 255 -9.38 27.29 0.33
CA GLY A 255 -8.61 26.37 1.18
C GLY A 255 -8.80 24.92 0.74
N THR A 256 -10.04 24.50 0.53
CA THR A 256 -10.38 23.14 0.06
C THR A 256 -9.75 22.86 -1.30
N LYS A 257 -9.83 23.79 -2.25
CA LYS A 257 -9.23 23.67 -3.59
C LYS A 257 -7.71 23.51 -3.52
N THR A 258 -7.06 24.23 -2.60
CA THR A 258 -5.62 24.12 -2.37
C THR A 258 -5.26 22.72 -1.85
N THR A 259 -5.97 22.23 -0.82
CA THR A 259 -5.75 20.88 -0.27
C THR A 259 -6.01 19.79 -1.32
N VAL A 260 -7.06 19.92 -2.13
CA VAL A 260 -7.36 18.98 -3.21
C VAL A 260 -6.24 18.97 -4.26
N THR A 261 -5.65 20.13 -4.57
CA THR A 261 -4.52 20.22 -5.51
C THR A 261 -3.27 19.53 -4.97
N GLU A 262 -2.95 19.71 -3.67
CA GLU A 262 -1.82 19.03 -3.03
C GLU A 262 -2.03 17.52 -2.92
N LEU A 263 -3.26 17.08 -2.61
CA LEU A 263 -3.63 15.67 -2.61
C LEU A 263 -3.50 15.05 -4.00
N ALA A 264 -3.96 15.75 -5.05
CA ALA A 264 -3.82 15.27 -6.43
C ALA A 264 -2.35 15.03 -6.79
N LYS A 265 -1.47 15.98 -6.45
CA LYS A 265 -0.03 15.82 -6.65
C LYS A 265 0.54 14.62 -5.89
N THR A 266 0.13 14.43 -4.64
CA THR A 266 0.56 13.27 -3.83
C THR A 266 0.08 11.95 -4.43
N VAL A 267 -1.14 11.93 -4.98
CA VAL A 267 -1.69 10.77 -5.67
C VAL A 267 -0.93 10.46 -6.96
N ASP A 268 -0.56 11.49 -7.72
CA ASP A 268 0.26 11.34 -8.93
C ASP A 268 1.65 10.78 -8.58
N ASP A 269 2.33 11.38 -7.58
CA ASP A 269 3.64 10.91 -7.10
C ASP A 269 3.57 9.43 -6.63
N ASN A 270 2.54 9.09 -5.86
CA ASN A 270 2.32 7.70 -5.43
C ASN A 270 2.02 6.75 -6.60
N THR A 271 1.33 7.23 -7.63
CA THR A 271 1.03 6.44 -8.84
C THR A 271 2.30 6.13 -9.62
N ASP A 272 3.20 7.10 -9.73
CA ASP A 272 4.53 6.92 -10.34
C ASP A 272 5.38 5.93 -9.54
N ASP A 273 5.40 6.04 -8.20
CA ASP A 273 6.11 5.11 -7.32
C ASP A 273 5.57 3.67 -7.45
N ILE A 274 4.25 3.50 -7.45
CA ILE A 274 3.60 2.19 -7.66
C ILE A 274 3.98 1.60 -9.03
N THR A 275 4.00 2.43 -10.07
CA THR A 275 4.39 2.01 -11.43
C THR A 275 5.84 1.52 -11.44
N SER A 276 6.75 2.26 -10.81
CA SER A 276 8.17 1.91 -10.66
C SER A 276 8.36 0.59 -9.89
N ILE A 277 7.66 0.43 -8.76
CA ILE A 277 7.69 -0.81 -7.97
C ILE A 277 7.16 -2.00 -8.78
N THR A 278 6.10 -1.81 -9.57
CA THR A 278 5.52 -2.85 -10.42
C THR A 278 6.50 -3.32 -11.49
N GLN A 279 7.20 -2.38 -12.14
CA GLN A 279 8.25 -2.70 -13.12
C GLN A 279 9.42 -3.45 -12.47
N ARG A 280 9.88 -3.00 -11.30
CA ARG A 280 10.95 -3.68 -10.54
C ARG A 280 10.54 -5.10 -10.11
N THR A 281 9.29 -5.29 -9.70
CA THR A 281 8.75 -6.61 -9.34
C THR A 281 8.74 -7.53 -10.54
N SER A 282 8.28 -7.06 -11.70
CA SER A 282 8.28 -7.82 -12.96
C SER A 282 9.69 -8.23 -13.40
N ALA A 283 10.67 -7.34 -13.22
CA ALA A 283 12.08 -7.64 -13.49
C ALA A 283 12.61 -8.73 -12.54
N ILE A 284 12.31 -8.63 -11.24
CA ILE A 284 12.69 -9.65 -10.24
C ILE A 284 12.04 -11.00 -10.55
N GLU A 285 10.77 -11.03 -10.94
CA GLU A 285 10.08 -12.27 -11.34
C GLU A 285 10.72 -12.92 -12.56
N THR A 286 11.14 -12.09 -13.53
CA THR A 286 11.86 -12.54 -14.73
C THR A 286 13.22 -13.12 -14.36
N ASP A 287 14.00 -12.41 -13.55
CA ASP A 287 15.33 -12.84 -13.08
C ASP A 287 15.25 -14.11 -12.22
N LEU A 288 14.24 -14.22 -11.35
CA LEU A 288 13.98 -15.40 -10.55
C LEU A 288 13.65 -16.60 -11.43
N SER A 289 12.82 -16.40 -12.46
CA SER A 289 12.49 -17.43 -13.44
C SER A 289 13.72 -17.88 -14.23
N GLY A 290 14.55 -16.94 -14.69
CA GLY A 290 15.82 -17.23 -15.37
C GLY A 290 16.82 -17.97 -14.48
N THR A 291 16.90 -17.58 -13.20
CA THR A 291 17.74 -18.26 -12.20
C THR A 291 17.27 -19.68 -11.96
N LYS A 292 15.96 -19.90 -11.86
CA LYS A 292 15.36 -21.24 -11.70
C LYS A 292 15.64 -22.14 -12.89
N ALA A 293 15.56 -21.60 -14.11
CA ALA A 293 15.93 -22.33 -15.32
C ALA A 293 17.42 -22.71 -15.31
N THR A 294 18.30 -21.76 -14.97
CA THR A 294 19.74 -21.99 -14.86
C THR A 294 20.06 -23.05 -13.80
N LEU A 295 19.43 -22.99 -12.63
CA LEU A 295 19.60 -23.96 -11.56
C LEU A 295 19.18 -25.36 -12.01
N SER A 296 18.07 -25.48 -12.74
CA SER A 296 17.60 -26.75 -13.30
C SER A 296 18.57 -27.34 -14.34
N GLN A 297 19.17 -26.49 -15.18
CA GLN A 297 20.23 -26.89 -16.11
C GLN A 297 21.49 -27.36 -15.38
N VAL A 298 21.94 -26.63 -14.36
CA VAL A 298 23.09 -27.00 -13.53
C VAL A 298 22.84 -28.33 -12.82
N GLN A 299 21.63 -28.55 -12.29
CA GLN A 299 21.24 -29.82 -11.68
C GLN A 299 21.36 -30.98 -12.68
N THR A 300 20.87 -30.78 -13.90
CA THR A 300 20.93 -31.79 -14.97
C THR A 300 22.38 -32.10 -15.37
N ALA A 301 23.21 -31.07 -15.52
CA ALA A 301 24.63 -31.22 -15.82
C ALA A 301 25.41 -31.91 -14.68
N ALA A 302 25.10 -31.57 -13.43
CA ALA A 302 25.67 -32.22 -12.26
C ALA A 302 25.30 -33.71 -12.23
N ASN A 303 24.02 -34.05 -12.41
CA ASN A 303 23.55 -35.44 -12.46
C ASN A 303 24.24 -36.23 -13.59
N THR A 304 24.41 -35.61 -14.77
CA THR A 304 25.11 -36.22 -15.91
C THR A 304 26.59 -36.45 -15.57
N THR A 305 27.24 -35.47 -14.95
CA THR A 305 28.64 -35.59 -14.52
C THR A 305 28.79 -36.70 -13.49
N THR A 306 27.88 -36.80 -12.52
CA THR A 306 27.87 -37.89 -11.54
C THR A 306 27.71 -39.26 -12.21
N ALA A 307 26.82 -39.39 -13.19
CA ALA A 307 26.64 -40.63 -13.94
C ALA A 307 27.88 -41.00 -14.77
N ASN A 308 28.51 -40.02 -15.41
CA ASN A 308 29.75 -40.21 -16.17
C ASN A 308 30.90 -40.64 -15.25
N LEU A 309 31.03 -40.01 -14.07
CA LEU A 309 32.06 -40.36 -13.09
C LEU A 309 31.90 -41.81 -12.60
N ALA A 310 30.66 -42.22 -12.31
CA ALA A 310 30.37 -43.61 -11.96
C ALA A 310 30.73 -44.60 -13.09
N SER A 311 30.47 -44.21 -14.34
CA SER A 311 30.85 -45.02 -15.51
C SER A 311 32.37 -45.11 -15.68
N TYR A 312 33.09 -44.01 -15.46
CA TYR A 312 34.55 -44.01 -15.48
C TYR A 312 35.14 -44.86 -14.35
N GLN A 313 34.58 -44.76 -13.14
CA GLN A 313 34.99 -45.61 -12.02
C GLN A 313 34.86 -47.08 -12.40
N ALA A 314 33.70 -47.50 -12.92
CA ALA A 314 33.46 -48.89 -13.32
C ALA A 314 34.40 -49.36 -14.44
N SER A 315 34.64 -48.52 -15.45
CA SER A 315 35.60 -48.85 -16.54
C SER A 315 37.03 -48.97 -16.01
N ASN A 316 37.42 -48.10 -15.08
CA ASN A 316 38.75 -48.12 -14.50
C ASN A 316 38.94 -49.33 -13.58
N ASP A 317 37.92 -49.69 -12.80
CA ASP A 317 37.91 -50.91 -11.99
C ASP A 317 38.06 -52.15 -12.87
N GLN A 318 37.39 -52.19 -14.02
CA GLN A 318 37.53 -53.28 -14.99
C GLN A 318 38.94 -53.33 -15.62
N ALA A 319 39.52 -52.17 -15.93
CA ALA A 319 40.88 -52.08 -16.44
C ALA A 319 41.91 -52.53 -15.39
N VAL A 320 41.75 -52.11 -14.12
CA VAL A 320 42.58 -52.55 -13.00
C VAL A 320 42.47 -54.06 -12.80
N ALA A 321 41.26 -54.62 -12.82
CA ALA A 321 41.07 -56.08 -12.71
C ALA A 321 41.76 -56.83 -13.85
N SER A 322 41.67 -56.30 -15.09
CA SER A 322 42.33 -56.88 -16.26
C SER A 322 43.85 -56.81 -16.17
N LEU A 323 44.40 -55.70 -15.69
CA LEU A 323 45.83 -55.53 -15.45
C LEU A 323 46.32 -56.44 -14.32
N GLN A 324 45.55 -56.59 -13.24
CA GLN A 324 45.87 -57.52 -12.16
C GLN A 324 45.91 -58.97 -12.66
N SER A 325 44.94 -59.39 -13.47
CA SER A 325 44.93 -60.72 -14.09
C SER A 325 46.11 -60.93 -15.05
N SER A 326 46.44 -59.92 -15.84
CA SER A 326 47.58 -59.97 -16.76
C SER A 326 48.90 -60.03 -16.00
N LEU A 327 49.01 -59.28 -14.90
CA LEU A 327 50.17 -59.32 -14.01
C LEU A 327 50.29 -60.68 -13.34
N GLN A 328 49.22 -61.27 -12.83
CA GLN A 328 49.24 -62.63 -12.26
C GLN A 328 49.65 -63.69 -13.29
N THR A 329 49.14 -63.57 -14.53
CA THR A 329 49.52 -64.48 -15.63
C THR A 329 51.00 -64.33 -15.96
N THR A 330 51.49 -63.09 -16.02
CA THR A 330 52.90 -62.79 -16.27
C THR A 330 53.77 -63.30 -15.13
N ASP A 331 53.36 -63.09 -13.87
CA ASP A 331 54.03 -63.58 -12.67
C ASP A 331 54.14 -65.11 -12.70
N GLY A 332 53.05 -65.82 -13.01
CA GLY A 332 53.07 -67.28 -13.17
C GLY A 332 53.96 -67.75 -14.34
N ASN A 333 53.95 -67.05 -15.47
CA ASN A 333 54.86 -67.34 -16.58
C ASN A 333 56.32 -67.11 -16.21
N VAL A 334 56.62 -66.03 -15.49
CA VAL A 334 57.96 -65.70 -15.01
C VAL A 334 58.42 -66.74 -13.99
N SER A 335 57.58 -67.14 -13.02
CA SER A 335 57.91 -68.22 -12.08
C SER A 335 58.18 -69.53 -12.80
N ASN A 336 57.35 -69.90 -13.78
CA ASN A 336 57.57 -71.11 -14.58
C ASN A 336 58.86 -71.05 -15.38
N LEU A 337 59.19 -69.89 -15.97
CA LEU A 337 60.45 -69.68 -16.68
C LEU A 337 61.63 -69.72 -15.72
N GLN A 338 61.51 -69.12 -14.54
CA GLN A 338 62.52 -69.16 -13.48
C GLN A 338 62.82 -70.60 -13.08
N THR A 339 61.80 -71.41 -12.79
CA THR A 339 61.98 -72.83 -12.46
C THR A 339 62.65 -73.61 -13.61
N LYS A 340 62.29 -73.31 -14.87
CA LYS A 340 62.92 -73.95 -16.03
C LYS A 340 64.39 -73.53 -16.17
N VAL A 341 64.70 -72.25 -16.02
CA VAL A 341 66.07 -71.71 -16.12
C VAL A 341 66.94 -72.22 -14.97
N GLU A 342 66.44 -72.28 -13.74
CA GLU A 342 67.15 -72.83 -12.57
C GLU A 342 67.48 -74.33 -12.72
N ALA A 343 66.69 -75.08 -13.51
CA ALA A 343 66.94 -76.50 -13.77
C ALA A 343 68.01 -76.75 -14.86
N VAL A 344 68.27 -75.77 -15.73
CA VAL A 344 69.21 -75.91 -16.86
C VAL A 344 70.65 -76.21 -16.41
N PRO A 345 71.24 -75.51 -15.41
CA PRO A 345 72.58 -75.85 -14.91
C PRO A 345 72.72 -77.33 -14.54
N GLY A 346 71.79 -77.87 -13.74
CA GLY A 346 71.84 -79.27 -13.30
C GLY A 346 71.68 -80.29 -14.44
N GLN A 347 70.85 -79.99 -15.44
CA GLN A 347 70.70 -80.82 -16.63
C GLN A 347 71.99 -80.85 -17.48
N ILE A 348 72.63 -79.70 -17.65
CA ILE A 348 73.89 -79.57 -18.38
C ILE A 348 75.03 -80.29 -17.64
N THR A 349 75.19 -80.05 -16.34
CA THR A 349 76.21 -80.73 -15.53
C THR A 349 76.08 -82.25 -15.66
N SER A 350 74.86 -82.77 -15.58
CA SER A 350 74.59 -84.21 -15.72
C SER A 350 74.94 -84.74 -17.12
N ALA A 351 74.63 -83.98 -18.17
CA ALA A 351 74.95 -84.36 -19.55
C ALA A 351 76.46 -84.37 -19.82
N VAL A 352 77.20 -83.40 -19.28
CA VAL A 352 78.67 -83.34 -19.39
C VAL A 352 79.30 -84.52 -18.67
N SER A 353 78.93 -84.81 -17.43
CA SER A 353 79.45 -85.96 -16.68
C SER A 353 79.14 -87.30 -17.38
N ALA A 354 77.99 -87.42 -18.05
CA ALA A 354 77.66 -88.61 -18.84
C ALA A 354 78.53 -88.77 -20.10
N VAL A 355 79.03 -87.68 -20.68
CA VAL A 355 79.98 -87.70 -21.81
C VAL A 355 81.39 -88.00 -21.31
N GLU A 356 81.82 -87.41 -20.19
CA GLU A 356 83.10 -87.72 -19.53
C GLU A 356 83.20 -89.21 -19.18
N GLY A 357 82.12 -89.81 -18.67
CA GLY A 357 82.06 -91.25 -18.37
C GLY A 357 82.10 -92.17 -19.60
N LYS A 358 81.95 -91.65 -20.83
CA LYS A 358 82.05 -92.42 -22.08
C LYS A 358 83.45 -92.37 -22.71
N ILE A 359 84.38 -91.59 -22.15
CA ILE A 359 85.77 -91.57 -22.60
C ILE A 359 86.39 -92.95 -22.28
N PRO A 360 86.91 -93.70 -23.27
CA PRO A 360 87.44 -95.04 -23.05
C PRO A 360 88.58 -95.03 -22.01
N THR A 361 88.39 -95.78 -20.92
CA THR A 361 89.42 -96.01 -19.89
C THR A 361 90.24 -97.28 -20.14
N ASP A 362 89.80 -98.11 -21.09
CA ASP A 362 90.45 -99.39 -21.40
C ASP A 362 91.82 -99.20 -22.06
N ILE A 363 92.79 -99.91 -21.50
CA ILE A 363 94.21 -99.73 -21.78
C ILE A 363 94.58 -100.29 -23.18
N ASN A 364 93.88 -101.30 -23.67
CA ASN A 364 94.34 -102.14 -24.79
C ASN A 364 94.05 -101.61 -26.21
N THR A 365 93.35 -100.48 -26.38
CA THR A 365 93.07 -99.88 -27.70
C THR A 365 93.34 -98.37 -27.76
N ARG A 366 93.93 -97.81 -26.69
CA ARG A 366 94.18 -96.36 -26.58
C ARG A 366 95.40 -95.94 -27.38
N ASN A 367 95.33 -94.75 -27.98
CA ASN A 367 96.51 -94.12 -28.55
C ASN A 367 97.36 -93.49 -27.42
N LEU A 368 98.62 -93.88 -27.34
CA LEU A 368 99.61 -93.38 -26.36
C LEU A 368 100.37 -92.16 -26.88
N TRP A 369 100.23 -91.82 -28.17
CA TRP A 369 100.72 -90.58 -28.73
C TRP A 369 99.75 -89.43 -28.37
N ILE A 370 100.14 -88.57 -27.43
CA ILE A 370 99.34 -87.40 -27.02
C ILE A 370 99.70 -86.24 -27.95
N GLN A 371 98.75 -85.88 -28.80
CA GLN A 371 98.97 -84.93 -29.88
C GLN A 371 99.33 -83.54 -29.34
N SER A 372 98.65 -83.06 -28.31
CA SER A 372 98.93 -81.76 -27.67
C SER A 372 100.31 -81.65 -27.03
N LYS A 373 101.06 -82.76 -26.93
CA LYS A 373 102.41 -82.82 -26.36
C LYS A 373 103.50 -83.13 -27.39
N ALA A 374 103.17 -83.21 -28.67
CA ALA A 374 104.17 -83.32 -29.72
C ALA A 374 105.10 -82.08 -29.72
N ALA A 375 106.40 -82.30 -29.87
CA ALA A 375 107.41 -81.25 -29.85
C ALA A 375 108.43 -81.43 -31.00
N GLY A 376 109.25 -80.41 -31.25
CA GLY A 376 110.22 -80.39 -32.35
C GLY A 376 110.01 -79.22 -33.30
N SER A 377 110.59 -79.31 -34.49
CA SER A 377 110.52 -78.27 -35.52
C SER A 377 109.66 -78.73 -36.69
N PHE A 378 108.36 -78.87 -36.44
CA PHE A 378 107.35 -79.21 -37.45
C PHE A 378 106.38 -78.05 -37.65
N VAL A 379 105.63 -78.09 -38.75
CA VAL A 379 104.49 -77.19 -39.02
C VAL A 379 103.24 -78.04 -39.09
N GLU A 380 102.18 -77.64 -38.38
CA GLU A 380 100.84 -78.21 -38.57
C GLU A 380 100.22 -77.63 -39.83
N GLU A 381 99.74 -78.49 -40.73
CA GLU A 381 99.06 -78.10 -41.96
C GLU A 381 97.68 -78.76 -41.99
N GLU A 382 96.66 -78.01 -42.42
CA GLU A 382 95.31 -78.55 -42.62
C GLU A 382 95.31 -79.52 -43.80
N LEU A 383 94.70 -80.68 -43.58
CA LEU A 383 94.41 -81.65 -44.62
C LEU A 383 93.09 -81.27 -45.29
N THR A 384 92.96 -81.53 -46.60
CA THR A 384 91.72 -81.28 -47.33
C THR A 384 90.58 -82.13 -46.77
N ASP A 385 89.34 -81.63 -46.86
CA ASP A 385 88.16 -82.42 -46.47
C ASP A 385 88.12 -83.78 -47.19
N ASN A 386 87.78 -84.85 -46.46
CA ASN A 386 87.82 -86.24 -46.91
C ASN A 386 89.21 -86.78 -47.29
N HIS A 387 90.29 -86.21 -46.73
CA HIS A 387 91.63 -86.78 -46.84
C HIS A 387 91.63 -88.28 -46.51
N ILE A 388 92.43 -89.09 -47.21
CA ILE A 388 92.46 -90.57 -47.11
C ILE A 388 92.64 -91.08 -45.67
N THR A 389 93.24 -90.28 -44.81
CA THR A 389 93.54 -90.61 -43.41
C THR A 389 92.38 -90.31 -42.45
N GLY A 390 91.34 -89.61 -42.91
CA GLY A 390 90.24 -89.10 -42.09
C GLY A 390 90.64 -88.03 -41.06
N GLN A 391 91.90 -87.57 -41.09
CA GLN A 391 92.43 -86.57 -40.17
C GLN A 391 92.25 -85.16 -40.73
N LYS A 392 92.14 -84.17 -39.83
CA LYS A 392 92.02 -82.76 -40.20
C LYS A 392 93.37 -82.06 -40.37
N VAL A 393 94.42 -82.58 -39.75
CA VAL A 393 95.75 -81.96 -39.76
C VAL A 393 96.82 -83.00 -40.02
N CYS A 394 97.94 -82.56 -40.58
CA CYS A 394 99.17 -83.31 -40.68
C CYS A 394 100.36 -82.48 -40.22
N TYR A 395 101.45 -83.17 -39.93
CA TYR A 395 102.69 -82.64 -39.42
C TYR A 395 103.73 -82.63 -40.53
N ARG A 396 104.01 -81.45 -41.09
CA ARG A 396 105.08 -81.26 -42.08
C ARG A 396 106.42 -81.06 -41.37
N ILE A 397 107.42 -81.85 -41.76
CA ILE A 397 108.83 -81.70 -41.37
C ILE A 397 109.71 -81.51 -42.61
N ASP A 398 110.62 -80.55 -42.52
CA ASP A 398 111.59 -80.23 -43.58
C ASP A 398 112.94 -80.92 -43.32
N SER A 399 113.79 -80.99 -44.35
CA SER A 399 115.15 -81.55 -44.26
C SER A 399 115.94 -80.99 -43.06
N GLY A 400 116.53 -81.88 -42.25
CA GLY A 400 117.24 -81.53 -41.02
C GLY A 400 116.35 -81.24 -39.80
N LYS A 401 115.02 -81.34 -39.94
CA LYS A 401 114.07 -81.17 -38.83
C LYS A 401 113.58 -82.51 -38.29
N GLN A 402 112.96 -82.43 -37.12
CA GLN A 402 112.38 -83.58 -36.42
C GLN A 402 111.07 -83.19 -35.74
N MET A 403 110.17 -84.15 -35.68
CA MET A 403 109.02 -84.19 -34.79
C MET A 403 109.26 -85.31 -33.80
N TYR A 404 109.02 -85.05 -32.52
CA TYR A 404 109.17 -86.07 -31.50
C TYR A 404 108.09 -85.98 -30.43
N PHE A 405 107.88 -87.11 -29.77
CA PHE A 405 107.04 -87.23 -28.59
C PHE A 405 107.84 -87.91 -27.51
N ASN A 406 108.02 -87.22 -26.39
CA ASN A 406 108.63 -87.81 -25.20
C ASN A 406 107.64 -88.76 -24.55
N ILE A 407 108.11 -89.95 -24.22
CA ILE A 407 107.31 -90.88 -23.43
C ILE A 407 107.20 -90.30 -22.02
N GLU A 408 105.97 -89.95 -21.65
CA GLU A 408 105.63 -89.41 -20.34
C GLU A 408 104.89 -90.46 -19.50
N PRO A 409 105.18 -90.57 -18.19
CA PRO A 409 106.28 -89.91 -17.49
C PRO A 409 107.67 -90.42 -17.93
N SER A 410 108.74 -89.66 -17.67
CA SER A 410 110.11 -90.15 -17.90
C SER A 410 110.37 -91.40 -17.05
N PHE A 411 110.98 -92.42 -17.66
CA PHE A 411 111.16 -93.78 -17.11
C PHE A 411 109.81 -94.42 -16.83
N SER A 412 109.16 -94.85 -17.91
CA SER A 412 107.82 -95.37 -17.90
C SER A 412 107.80 -96.82 -18.35
N THR A 413 107.04 -97.64 -17.63
CA THR A 413 106.73 -99.02 -17.98
C THR A 413 105.75 -99.13 -19.16
N ARG A 414 105.20 -97.99 -19.64
CA ARG A 414 104.15 -97.96 -20.66
C ARG A 414 104.60 -98.70 -21.91
N LEU A 415 105.79 -98.40 -22.42
CA LEU A 415 106.25 -98.98 -23.67
C LEU A 415 107.08 -100.26 -23.50
N VAL A 416 107.48 -100.67 -22.28
CA VAL A 416 108.28 -101.90 -22.00
C VAL A 416 107.40 -103.14 -22.15
N ARG A 417 106.96 -103.38 -23.38
CA ARG A 417 106.10 -104.48 -23.82
C ARG A 417 106.14 -104.53 -25.35
N GLU A 418 105.43 -105.49 -25.93
CA GLU A 418 105.12 -105.47 -27.35
C GLU A 418 104.11 -104.35 -27.64
N ILE A 419 104.51 -103.40 -28.49
CA ILE A 419 103.68 -102.29 -28.94
C ILE A 419 103.62 -102.26 -30.46
N THR A 420 102.56 -101.66 -30.97
CA THR A 420 102.43 -101.35 -32.39
C THR A 420 102.41 -99.84 -32.57
N LEU A 421 103.25 -99.36 -33.48
CA LEU A 421 103.34 -97.97 -33.87
C LEU A 421 102.88 -97.86 -35.31
N SER A 422 101.95 -96.94 -35.59
CA SER A 422 101.42 -96.72 -36.91
C SER A 422 101.28 -95.25 -37.23
N ALA A 423 101.48 -94.89 -38.49
CA ALA A 423 101.24 -93.55 -38.98
C ALA A 423 100.89 -93.60 -40.47
N TRP A 424 100.25 -92.56 -40.95
CA TRP A 424 100.26 -92.23 -42.37
C TRP A 424 101.44 -91.30 -42.62
N ILE A 425 102.26 -91.64 -43.61
CA ILE A 425 103.40 -90.84 -44.02
C ILE A 425 103.32 -90.52 -45.51
N LYS A 426 103.73 -89.32 -45.88
CA LYS A 426 104.01 -88.89 -47.25
C LYS A 426 105.38 -88.24 -47.24
N TYR A 427 106.18 -88.42 -48.28
CA TYR A 427 107.47 -87.74 -48.35
C TYR A 427 107.85 -87.44 -49.80
N GLU A 428 108.52 -86.32 -50.00
CA GLU A 428 108.91 -85.81 -51.32
C GLU A 428 110.38 -85.43 -51.31
N ASP A 429 111.08 -85.78 -52.39
CA ASP A 429 112.47 -85.39 -52.70
C ASP A 429 113.49 -85.65 -51.57
N VAL A 430 113.29 -86.76 -50.84
CA VAL A 430 114.19 -87.17 -49.75
C VAL A 430 115.50 -87.73 -50.31
N VAL A 431 116.53 -86.89 -50.33
CA VAL A 431 117.86 -87.26 -50.83
C VAL A 431 118.78 -87.63 -49.65
N PRO A 432 119.33 -88.86 -49.63
CA PRO A 432 120.14 -89.31 -48.50
C PRO A 432 121.44 -88.51 -48.34
N GLY A 433 121.87 -88.37 -47.10
CA GLY A 433 123.14 -87.70 -46.74
C GLY A 433 124.36 -88.64 -46.76
N GLY A 434 125.43 -88.21 -46.08
CA GLY A 434 126.71 -88.93 -46.05
C GLY A 434 126.70 -90.25 -45.26
N ASN A 435 125.78 -90.42 -44.30
CA ASN A 435 125.68 -91.64 -43.49
C ASN A 435 124.47 -92.50 -43.88
N ALA A 436 124.51 -93.79 -43.56
CA ALA A 436 123.43 -94.73 -43.88
C ALA A 436 122.08 -94.38 -43.22
N TRP A 437 122.11 -93.70 -42.06
CA TRP A 437 120.94 -93.20 -41.32
C TRP A 437 120.46 -91.83 -41.78
N ASN A 438 121.14 -91.18 -42.73
CA ASN A 438 120.76 -89.85 -43.19
C ASN A 438 119.60 -89.92 -44.20
N LYS A 439 118.39 -90.21 -43.72
CA LYS A 439 117.17 -90.50 -44.49
C LYS A 439 115.93 -89.96 -43.75
N PHE A 440 114.74 -90.12 -44.33
CA PHE A 440 113.51 -89.94 -43.56
C PHE A 440 113.34 -91.13 -42.61
N ASN A 441 113.64 -90.94 -41.34
CA ASN A 441 113.46 -91.97 -40.33
C ASN A 441 112.06 -91.85 -39.72
N VAL A 442 111.39 -92.99 -39.68
CA VAL A 442 110.03 -93.15 -39.19
C VAL A 442 110.07 -94.00 -37.93
N PHE A 443 109.50 -93.46 -36.85
CA PHE A 443 109.60 -94.02 -35.51
C PHE A 443 111.05 -94.36 -35.14
N LYS A 444 111.96 -93.42 -35.36
CA LYS A 444 113.29 -93.47 -34.74
C LYS A 444 113.11 -93.28 -33.25
N HIS A 445 113.72 -94.12 -32.44
CA HIS A 445 113.69 -93.97 -31.00
C HIS A 445 115.07 -93.71 -30.44
N ASN A 446 115.09 -92.88 -29.39
CA ASN A 446 116.27 -92.53 -28.63
C ASN A 446 116.02 -92.93 -27.17
N PHE A 447 115.97 -94.24 -26.89
CA PHE A 447 115.51 -94.75 -25.61
C PHE A 447 116.64 -95.08 -24.65
N THR A 448 116.42 -94.79 -23.37
CA THR A 448 117.26 -95.24 -22.26
C THR A 448 116.42 -96.14 -21.39
N TYR A 449 116.86 -97.38 -21.22
CA TYR A 449 116.23 -98.33 -20.31
C TYR A 449 116.70 -98.08 -18.88
N HIS A 450 115.81 -98.34 -17.93
CA HIS A 450 116.04 -98.17 -16.50
C HIS A 450 115.46 -99.34 -15.74
N ASN A 451 116.18 -99.76 -14.70
CA ASN A 451 115.71 -100.77 -13.78
C ASN A 451 115.21 -100.04 -12.52
N SER A 452 113.91 -100.09 -12.28
CA SER A 452 113.27 -99.38 -11.17
C SER A 452 113.71 -99.90 -9.79
N GLU A 453 114.15 -101.16 -9.71
CA GLU A 453 114.63 -101.79 -8.46
C GLU A 453 116.08 -101.45 -8.13
N THR A 454 116.97 -101.40 -9.14
CA THR A 454 118.42 -101.18 -8.94
C THR A 454 118.88 -99.75 -9.21
N GLY A 455 118.11 -98.97 -9.96
CA GLY A 455 118.45 -97.60 -10.39
C GLY A 455 119.44 -97.54 -11.56
N GLU A 456 119.86 -98.68 -12.13
CA GLU A 456 120.78 -98.71 -13.25
C GLU A 456 120.12 -98.25 -14.56
N THR A 457 120.88 -97.57 -15.41
CA THR A 457 120.43 -97.13 -16.75
C THR A 457 121.30 -97.71 -17.84
N SER A 458 120.70 -98.01 -18.99
CA SER A 458 121.43 -98.40 -20.19
C SER A 458 122.09 -97.19 -20.87
N GLY A 459 122.97 -97.45 -21.84
CA GLY A 459 123.27 -96.45 -22.88
C GLY A 459 122.01 -96.10 -23.70
N VAL A 460 122.05 -95.02 -24.47
CA VAL A 460 120.94 -94.65 -25.36
C VAL A 460 120.89 -95.61 -26.56
N ASP A 461 119.77 -96.31 -26.71
CA ASP A 461 119.42 -97.08 -27.90
C ASP A 461 118.89 -96.14 -28.98
N TYR A 462 119.62 -96.08 -30.09
CA TYR A 462 119.24 -95.38 -31.31
C TYR A 462 118.86 -96.40 -32.37
N SER A 463 117.59 -96.79 -32.40
CA SER A 463 117.09 -97.66 -33.47
C SER A 463 115.99 -96.95 -34.26
N THR A 464 115.95 -97.26 -35.55
CA THR A 464 114.96 -96.74 -36.49
C THR A 464 114.14 -97.90 -37.01
N LEU A 465 112.81 -97.83 -36.89
CA LEU A 465 111.94 -98.90 -37.37
C LEU A 465 111.85 -98.94 -38.90
N ALA A 466 111.85 -97.78 -39.56
CA ALA A 466 111.99 -97.70 -41.01
C ALA A 466 112.65 -96.39 -41.47
N SER A 467 113.37 -96.46 -42.58
CA SER A 467 113.98 -95.29 -43.23
C SER A 467 113.62 -95.26 -44.70
N TYR A 468 113.20 -94.09 -45.20
CA TYR A 468 112.75 -93.90 -46.57
C TYR A 468 113.58 -92.85 -47.33
N THR A 469 113.67 -93.01 -48.65
CA THR A 469 114.33 -92.08 -49.59
C THR A 469 113.49 -91.92 -50.85
N GLY A 470 113.70 -90.84 -51.61
CA GLY A 470 112.94 -90.53 -52.82
C GLY A 470 111.62 -89.85 -52.50
N THR A 471 110.59 -90.17 -53.28
CA THR A 471 109.24 -89.59 -53.18
C THR A 471 108.21 -90.70 -53.10
N ALA A 472 107.25 -90.57 -52.20
CA ALA A 472 106.07 -91.42 -52.11
C ALA A 472 104.87 -90.59 -51.65
N ASP A 473 103.72 -90.89 -52.24
CA ASP A 473 102.45 -90.35 -51.77
C ASP A 473 102.05 -90.99 -50.43
N TRP A 474 100.93 -90.53 -49.84
CA TRP A 474 100.43 -91.02 -48.56
C TRP A 474 100.33 -92.55 -48.51
N GLN A 475 101.09 -93.12 -47.59
CA GLN A 475 101.10 -94.55 -47.32
C GLN A 475 100.94 -94.80 -45.82
N TYR A 476 100.20 -95.85 -45.49
CA TYR A 476 100.06 -96.32 -44.13
C TYR A 476 101.25 -97.20 -43.78
N VAL A 477 101.94 -96.86 -42.69
CA VAL A 477 103.05 -97.64 -42.15
C VAL A 477 102.69 -98.10 -40.76
N HIS A 478 103.02 -99.35 -40.44
CA HIS A 478 102.92 -99.86 -39.09
C HIS A 478 104.09 -100.80 -38.77
N PHE A 479 104.52 -100.78 -37.52
CA PHE A 479 105.63 -101.57 -37.03
C PHE A 479 105.27 -102.10 -35.65
N THR A 480 105.51 -103.38 -35.45
CA THR A 480 105.46 -103.99 -34.11
C THR A 480 106.88 -104.08 -33.58
N HIS A 481 107.09 -103.56 -32.38
CA HIS A 481 108.38 -103.62 -31.71
C HIS A 481 108.18 -104.06 -30.26
N ASN A 482 109.02 -104.98 -29.81
CA ASN A 482 109.01 -105.44 -28.43
C ASN A 482 110.15 -104.77 -27.66
N TYR A 483 109.80 -103.81 -26.80
CA TYR A 483 110.76 -103.10 -25.94
C TYR A 483 110.98 -103.80 -24.59
N THR A 484 110.56 -105.06 -24.40
CA THR A 484 110.91 -105.80 -23.17
C THR A 484 112.40 -106.06 -23.10
N ASN A 485 113.00 -105.84 -21.93
CA ASN A 485 114.38 -106.18 -21.64
C ASN A 485 114.43 -107.01 -20.35
N SER A 486 115.29 -108.02 -20.29
CA SER A 486 115.40 -108.88 -19.09
C SER A 486 116.00 -108.17 -17.88
N ASN A 487 116.74 -107.07 -18.09
CA ASN A 487 117.47 -106.36 -17.04
C ASN A 487 116.84 -105.01 -16.65
N TYR A 488 115.82 -104.54 -17.38
CA TYR A 488 115.22 -103.21 -17.20
C TYR A 488 113.70 -103.28 -17.42
N ASP A 489 112.93 -102.58 -16.60
CA ASP A 489 111.46 -102.59 -16.57
C ASP A 489 110.82 -101.23 -16.95
N GLU A 490 111.62 -100.18 -17.06
CA GLU A 490 111.19 -98.84 -17.49
C GLU A 490 111.99 -98.34 -18.68
N LEU A 491 111.37 -97.48 -19.51
CA LEU A 491 112.07 -96.77 -20.58
C LEU A 491 111.75 -95.28 -20.58
N LYS A 492 112.74 -94.46 -20.91
CA LYS A 492 112.55 -93.03 -21.21
C LYS A 492 113.10 -92.70 -22.58
N GLY A 493 112.63 -91.60 -23.14
CA GLY A 493 113.16 -91.03 -24.38
C GLY A 493 112.02 -90.69 -25.32
N SER A 494 112.33 -90.56 -26.60
CA SER A 494 111.40 -90.02 -27.57
C SER A 494 111.17 -90.98 -28.73
N LEU A 495 109.92 -91.02 -29.21
CA LEU A 495 109.59 -91.49 -30.55
C LEU A 495 109.71 -90.32 -31.51
N VAL A 496 110.43 -90.51 -32.61
CA VAL A 496 110.88 -89.44 -33.49
C VAL A 496 110.56 -89.77 -34.95
N PHE A 497 110.06 -88.78 -35.66
CA PHE A 497 110.09 -88.71 -37.12
C PHE A 497 111.10 -87.63 -37.50
N ASN A 498 112.12 -87.95 -38.28
CA ASN A 498 113.12 -86.95 -38.67
C ASN A 498 113.65 -87.15 -40.09
N LEU A 499 114.08 -86.04 -40.68
CA LEU A 499 114.86 -86.03 -41.93
C LEU A 499 116.31 -85.76 -41.55
N GLU A 500 116.96 -86.77 -40.97
CA GLU A 500 118.26 -86.59 -40.32
C GLU A 500 119.38 -86.45 -41.34
N GLY A 501 120.11 -85.33 -41.34
CA GLY A 501 121.29 -85.15 -42.19
C GLY A 501 121.05 -85.36 -43.71
N THR A 502 119.79 -85.29 -44.16
CA THR A 502 119.39 -85.35 -45.58
C THR A 502 119.80 -84.09 -46.31
N LYS A 503 120.09 -84.18 -47.61
CA LYS A 503 120.45 -83.01 -48.42
C LYS A 503 119.24 -82.18 -48.82
N SER A 504 118.11 -82.83 -49.00
CA SER A 504 116.80 -82.25 -49.31
C SER A 504 115.71 -83.23 -48.89
N GLY A 505 114.47 -82.72 -48.85
CA GLY A 505 113.27 -83.53 -48.68
C GLY A 505 112.30 -82.89 -47.68
N THR A 506 111.04 -83.26 -47.84
CA THR A 506 109.94 -82.86 -46.95
C THR A 506 109.11 -84.11 -46.65
N ALA A 507 108.68 -84.27 -45.41
CA ALA A 507 107.79 -85.36 -45.03
C ALA A 507 106.57 -84.81 -44.29
N TRP A 508 105.42 -85.45 -44.51
CA TRP A 508 104.18 -85.18 -43.79
C TRP A 508 103.76 -86.43 -43.05
N ILE A 509 103.37 -86.26 -41.80
CA ILE A 509 102.99 -87.34 -40.90
C ILE A 509 101.61 -87.03 -40.34
N THR A 510 100.70 -87.99 -40.37
CA THR A 510 99.38 -87.85 -39.72
C THR A 510 98.90 -89.21 -39.22
N GLY A 511 97.83 -89.22 -38.43
CA GLY A 511 97.26 -90.46 -37.91
C GLY A 511 98.25 -91.26 -37.05
N ILE A 512 99.14 -90.58 -36.33
CA ILE A 512 100.14 -91.24 -35.48
C ILE A 512 99.41 -91.93 -34.33
N LYS A 513 99.58 -93.24 -34.24
CA LYS A 513 99.06 -94.07 -33.16
C LYS A 513 100.14 -94.96 -32.59
N VAL A 514 100.25 -94.96 -31.28
CA VAL A 514 101.10 -95.89 -30.52
C VAL A 514 100.17 -96.66 -29.61
N GLU A 515 100.11 -97.97 -29.75
CA GLU A 515 99.14 -98.80 -29.04
C GLU A 515 99.76 -100.11 -28.55
N TYR A 516 99.12 -100.72 -27.56
CA TYR A 516 99.60 -101.99 -27.00
C TYR A 516 99.24 -103.18 -27.86
N GLY A 517 100.12 -104.17 -27.87
CA GLY A 517 99.95 -105.39 -28.64
C GLY A 517 100.59 -105.32 -30.03
N ASN A 518 100.28 -106.31 -30.86
CA ASN A 518 100.95 -106.56 -32.14
C ASN A 518 100.07 -106.29 -33.37
N THR A 519 98.88 -105.73 -33.18
CA THR A 519 97.94 -105.47 -34.26
C THR A 519 97.70 -103.97 -34.35
N ALA A 520 97.94 -103.39 -35.53
CA ALA A 520 97.63 -101.99 -35.78
C ALA A 520 96.12 -101.83 -35.95
N THR A 521 95.52 -100.88 -35.23
CA THR A 521 94.09 -100.56 -35.32
C THR A 521 93.88 -99.17 -35.92
N PRO A 522 92.68 -98.84 -36.42
CA PRO A 522 92.40 -97.52 -36.96
C PRO A 522 92.74 -96.38 -35.98
N TYR A 523 93.11 -95.23 -36.53
CA TYR A 523 93.47 -94.06 -35.73
C TYR A 523 92.36 -93.66 -34.76
N SER A 524 92.77 -93.31 -33.55
CA SER A 524 91.96 -92.63 -32.54
C SER A 524 92.83 -91.59 -31.85
N ALA A 525 92.27 -90.44 -31.45
CA ALA A 525 92.99 -89.46 -30.64
C ALA A 525 93.32 -90.06 -29.26
N ALA A 526 94.33 -89.50 -28.58
CA ALA A 526 94.59 -89.86 -27.19
C ALA A 526 93.41 -89.38 -26.30
N PRO A 527 92.94 -90.20 -25.34
CA PRO A 527 91.88 -89.80 -24.41
C PRO A 527 92.16 -88.48 -23.67
N GLU A 528 93.43 -88.20 -23.37
CA GLU A 528 93.90 -86.97 -22.72
C GLU A 528 93.61 -85.70 -23.55
N ASP A 529 93.76 -85.77 -24.87
CA ASP A 529 93.45 -84.63 -25.76
C ASP A 529 91.93 -84.36 -25.81
N THR A 530 91.12 -85.41 -25.70
CA THR A 530 89.64 -85.31 -25.73
C THR A 530 89.08 -84.78 -24.40
N ALA A 531 89.61 -85.25 -23.26
CA ALA A 531 89.18 -84.84 -21.93
C ALA A 531 89.44 -83.34 -21.66
N SER A 532 90.59 -82.81 -22.11
CA SER A 532 90.94 -81.39 -21.94
C SER A 532 89.97 -80.45 -22.68
N GLN A 533 89.57 -80.82 -23.91
CA GLN A 533 88.59 -80.07 -24.69
C GLN A 533 87.20 -80.08 -24.02
N ILE A 534 86.77 -81.22 -23.47
CA ILE A 534 85.49 -81.34 -22.74
C ILE A 534 85.48 -80.49 -21.48
N SER A 535 86.57 -80.50 -20.69
CA SER A 535 86.66 -79.69 -19.47
C SER A 535 86.62 -78.19 -19.75
N SER A 536 87.30 -77.73 -20.81
CA SER A 536 87.28 -76.31 -21.20
C SER A 536 85.88 -75.87 -21.64
N LEU A 537 85.18 -76.72 -22.40
CA LEU A 537 83.81 -76.46 -22.83
C LEU A 537 82.84 -76.44 -21.64
N SER A 538 83.00 -77.37 -20.68
CA SER A 538 82.19 -77.43 -19.45
C SER A 538 82.24 -76.12 -18.65
N SER A 539 83.43 -75.53 -18.48
CA SER A 539 83.62 -74.26 -17.77
C SER A 539 82.93 -73.07 -18.47
N GLN A 540 83.01 -72.98 -19.79
CA GLN A 540 82.31 -71.93 -20.56
C GLN A 540 80.78 -72.05 -20.45
N ILE A 541 80.26 -73.28 -20.45
CA ILE A 541 78.82 -73.52 -20.30
C ILE A 541 78.37 -73.14 -18.87
N GLN A 542 79.14 -73.47 -17.82
CA GLN A 542 78.81 -73.07 -16.44
C GLN A 542 78.74 -71.54 -16.30
N GLN A 543 79.72 -70.80 -16.85
CA GLN A 543 79.71 -69.33 -16.82
C GLN A 543 78.48 -68.74 -17.54
N THR A 544 78.05 -69.37 -18.64
CA THR A 544 76.84 -68.97 -19.37
C THR A 544 75.59 -69.24 -18.54
N ALA A 545 75.53 -70.38 -17.85
CA ALA A 545 74.41 -70.76 -16.98
C ALA A 545 74.28 -69.83 -15.75
N ASP A 546 75.40 -69.46 -15.13
CA ASP A 546 75.43 -68.51 -14.01
C ASP A 546 75.01 -67.10 -14.46
N GLY A 547 75.47 -66.66 -15.65
CA GLY A 547 75.07 -65.39 -16.25
C GLY A 547 73.56 -65.33 -16.57
N MET A 548 72.97 -66.43 -17.04
CA MET A 548 71.52 -66.54 -17.26
C MET A 548 70.73 -66.48 -15.95
N THR A 549 71.24 -67.09 -14.88
CA THR A 549 70.61 -67.07 -13.55
C THR A 549 70.58 -65.65 -12.96
N LEU A 550 71.67 -64.87 -13.13
CA LEU A 550 71.75 -63.47 -12.69
C LEU A 550 70.84 -62.54 -13.49
N LEU A 551 70.66 -62.80 -14.79
CA LEU A 551 69.76 -62.03 -15.64
C LEU A 551 68.28 -62.27 -15.27
N ALA A 552 67.93 -63.50 -14.88
CA ALA A 552 66.61 -63.85 -14.38
C ALA A 552 66.27 -63.18 -13.04
N THR A 553 67.26 -62.76 -12.25
CA THR A 553 67.07 -62.07 -10.96
C THR A 553 67.13 -60.54 -11.06
N LYS A 554 67.28 -59.96 -12.26
CA LYS A 554 67.61 -58.54 -12.42
C LYS A 554 66.43 -57.60 -12.10
N THR A 555 66.68 -56.78 -11.09
CA THR A 555 65.97 -55.65 -10.45
C THR A 555 64.95 -54.85 -11.27
N GLU A 556 65.09 -54.71 -12.59
CA GLU A 556 64.26 -53.82 -13.42
C GLU A 556 62.79 -54.27 -13.49
N LEU A 557 62.53 -55.59 -13.52
CA LEU A 557 61.17 -56.11 -13.56
C LEU A 557 60.41 -55.88 -12.24
N ASN A 558 61.12 -56.03 -11.11
CA ASN A 558 60.54 -55.79 -9.78
C ASN A 558 60.32 -54.30 -9.53
N THR A 559 61.21 -53.43 -10.03
CA THR A 559 61.00 -51.98 -10.02
C THR A 559 59.77 -51.60 -10.84
N ALA A 560 59.64 -52.11 -12.07
CA ALA A 560 58.47 -51.87 -12.91
C ALA A 560 57.15 -52.35 -12.26
N LYS A 561 57.15 -53.51 -11.59
CA LYS A 561 56.01 -54.02 -10.82
C LYS A 561 55.62 -53.08 -9.68
N THR A 562 56.61 -52.56 -8.95
CA THR A 562 56.41 -51.65 -7.81
C THR A 562 55.91 -50.27 -8.26
N ASP A 563 56.47 -49.73 -9.33
CA ASP A 563 56.07 -48.44 -9.90
C ASP A 563 54.63 -48.49 -10.44
N LEU A 564 54.25 -49.59 -11.11
CA LEU A 564 52.88 -49.82 -11.56
C LEU A 564 51.90 -49.91 -10.38
N GLN A 565 52.24 -50.63 -9.32
CA GLN A 565 51.39 -50.71 -8.12
C GLN A 565 51.19 -49.34 -7.44
N THR A 566 52.25 -48.53 -7.40
CA THR A 566 52.22 -47.17 -6.84
C THR A 566 51.38 -46.23 -7.70
N GLY A 567 51.54 -46.31 -9.03
CA GLY A 567 50.74 -45.56 -10.00
C GLY A 567 49.25 -45.88 -9.90
N ILE A 568 48.89 -47.16 -9.80
CA ILE A 568 47.50 -47.62 -9.62
C ILE A 568 46.91 -47.03 -8.32
N SER A 569 47.61 -47.16 -7.19
CA SER A 569 47.13 -46.65 -5.90
C SER A 569 46.89 -45.13 -5.94
N THR A 570 47.79 -44.38 -6.56
CA THR A 570 47.66 -42.92 -6.72
C THR A 570 46.45 -42.55 -7.58
N ALA A 571 46.20 -43.30 -8.67
CA ALA A 571 45.05 -43.08 -9.54
C ALA A 571 43.72 -43.34 -8.81
N THR A 572 43.63 -44.42 -8.03
CA THR A 572 42.46 -44.74 -7.21
C THR A 572 42.15 -43.62 -6.21
N SER A 573 43.14 -43.15 -5.44
CA SER A 573 42.92 -42.07 -4.47
C SER A 573 42.48 -40.75 -5.12
N LYS A 574 42.98 -40.43 -6.32
CA LYS A 574 42.52 -39.25 -7.07
C LYS A 574 41.08 -39.38 -7.53
N ALA A 575 40.66 -40.57 -7.97
CA ALA A 575 39.28 -40.85 -8.36
C ALA A 575 38.32 -40.69 -7.16
N ASP A 576 38.66 -41.26 -6.01
CA ASP A 576 37.84 -41.19 -4.79
C ASP A 576 37.68 -39.74 -4.29
N ASN A 577 38.75 -38.94 -4.35
CA ASN A 577 38.69 -37.52 -4.00
C ASN A 577 37.81 -36.71 -4.96
N ALA A 578 37.88 -37.00 -6.26
CA ALA A 578 37.02 -36.38 -7.27
C ALA A 578 35.54 -36.73 -7.03
N GLN A 579 35.24 -38.00 -6.74
CA GLN A 579 33.88 -38.46 -6.40
C GLN A 579 33.34 -37.76 -5.15
N THR A 580 34.16 -37.59 -4.12
CA THR A 580 33.78 -36.90 -2.87
C THR A 580 33.45 -35.43 -3.10
N THR A 581 34.23 -34.75 -3.95
CA THR A 581 33.99 -33.35 -4.32
C THR A 581 32.71 -33.20 -5.12
N ALA A 582 32.46 -34.09 -6.09
CA ALA A 582 31.22 -34.12 -6.86
C ALA A 582 29.98 -34.30 -5.97
N ASN A 583 30.03 -35.25 -5.03
CA ASN A 583 28.93 -35.50 -4.08
C ASN A 583 28.64 -34.26 -3.22
N SER A 584 29.67 -33.56 -2.77
CA SER A 584 29.53 -32.33 -1.97
C SER A 584 28.89 -31.19 -2.75
N ALA A 585 29.19 -31.06 -4.05
CA ALA A 585 28.59 -30.06 -4.92
C ALA A 585 27.08 -30.32 -5.13
N VAL A 586 26.69 -31.59 -5.35
CA VAL A 586 25.28 -31.98 -5.49
C VAL A 586 24.47 -31.65 -4.23
N LEU A 587 25.01 -31.91 -3.04
CA LEU A 587 24.36 -31.57 -1.78
C LEU A 587 24.10 -30.06 -1.65
N LYS A 588 25.09 -29.23 -2.00
CA LYS A 588 24.94 -27.76 -1.99
C LYS A 588 23.90 -27.27 -3.01
N ALA A 589 23.87 -27.86 -4.20
CA ALA A 589 22.87 -27.53 -5.22
C ALA A 589 21.44 -27.84 -4.75
N ASN A 590 21.23 -29.02 -4.13
CA ASN A 590 19.94 -29.38 -3.56
C ASN A 590 19.50 -28.43 -2.44
N ALA A 591 20.41 -28.03 -1.55
CA ALA A 591 20.13 -27.07 -0.49
C ALA A 591 19.72 -25.69 -1.05
N ALA A 592 20.42 -25.22 -2.09
CA ALA A 592 20.08 -23.98 -2.78
C ALA A 592 18.70 -24.06 -3.46
N GLN A 593 18.37 -25.19 -4.10
CA GLN A 593 17.06 -25.41 -4.71
C GLN A 593 15.92 -25.35 -3.69
N THR A 594 16.11 -25.92 -2.50
CA THR A 594 15.15 -25.82 -1.40
C THR A 594 14.97 -24.37 -0.96
N ALA A 595 16.06 -23.62 -0.75
CA ALA A 595 15.99 -22.22 -0.35
C ALA A 595 15.26 -21.34 -1.38
N VAL A 596 15.50 -21.56 -2.68
CA VAL A 596 14.79 -20.87 -3.77
C VAL A 596 13.30 -21.20 -3.75
N ASN A 597 12.92 -22.46 -3.54
CA ASN A 597 11.51 -22.86 -3.44
C ASN A 597 10.80 -22.22 -2.24
N THR A 598 11.50 -22.07 -1.10
CA THR A 598 10.98 -21.34 0.08
C THR A 598 10.80 -19.85 -0.22
N LEU A 599 11.78 -19.21 -0.88
CA LEU A 599 11.65 -17.80 -1.26
C LEU A 599 10.44 -17.55 -2.19
N ASP A 600 10.24 -18.43 -3.18
CA ASP A 600 9.11 -18.36 -4.11
C ASP A 600 7.75 -18.53 -3.42
N SER A 601 7.65 -19.50 -2.51
CA SER A 601 6.38 -19.86 -1.87
C SER A 601 6.00 -18.99 -0.66
N GLU A 602 6.99 -18.57 0.13
CA GLU A 602 6.74 -17.88 1.40
C GLU A 602 7.06 -16.40 1.38
N VAL A 603 7.96 -15.90 0.53
CA VAL A 603 8.38 -14.49 0.55
C VAL A 603 7.76 -13.74 -0.63
N VAL A 604 7.97 -14.20 -1.85
CA VAL A 604 7.48 -13.50 -3.06
C VAL A 604 5.96 -13.61 -3.19
N LYS A 605 5.39 -14.82 -3.01
CA LYS A 605 3.93 -15.01 -3.09
C LYS A 605 3.15 -14.46 -1.90
N SER A 606 3.73 -14.38 -0.70
CA SER A 606 3.06 -13.78 0.46
C SER A 606 3.19 -12.26 0.51
N ALA A 607 4.15 -11.69 -0.23
CA ALA A 607 4.29 -10.25 -0.42
C ALA A 607 3.26 -9.65 -1.38
N SER A 608 2.33 -10.44 -1.93
CA SER A 608 1.18 -9.91 -2.67
C SER A 608 0.30 -9.08 -1.73
N LEU A 609 0.26 -7.76 -1.94
CA LEU A 609 -0.74 -6.87 -1.36
C LEU A 609 -2.12 -7.25 -1.91
N ASN A 610 -2.91 -7.95 -1.11
CA ASN A 610 -4.32 -8.17 -1.46
C ASN A 610 -5.07 -6.87 -1.18
N LEU A 611 -5.37 -6.12 -2.24
CA LEU A 611 -6.30 -5.00 -2.23
C LEU A 611 -7.71 -5.57 -2.43
N ASP A 612 -8.49 -5.65 -1.35
CA ASP A 612 -9.94 -5.83 -1.49
C ASP A 612 -10.65 -4.48 -1.38
N ASN A 613 -11.97 -4.46 -1.59
CA ASN A 613 -12.78 -3.24 -1.53
C ASN A 613 -12.76 -2.54 -0.14
N ASN A 614 -12.02 -3.07 0.85
CA ASN A 614 -11.90 -2.54 2.19
C ASN A 614 -10.51 -1.92 2.49
N GLY A 615 -9.60 -1.82 1.50
CA GLY A 615 -8.33 -1.07 1.61
C GLY A 615 -7.12 -1.89 2.10
N PHE A 616 -6.08 -1.20 2.61
CA PHE A 616 -4.79 -1.82 2.99
C PHE A 616 -4.91 -2.77 4.19
N VAL A 617 -4.94 -4.08 3.94
CA VAL A 617 -4.85 -5.10 4.99
C VAL A 617 -3.39 -5.52 5.17
N THR A 618 -2.67 -4.92 6.13
CA THR A 618 -1.23 -5.18 6.34
C THR A 618 -0.89 -6.54 6.96
N LYS A 619 -1.88 -7.42 7.18
CA LYS A 619 -1.63 -8.83 7.49
C LYS A 619 -2.92 -9.63 7.43
N VAL A 620 -2.92 -10.70 6.65
CA VAL A 620 -3.87 -11.81 6.78
C VAL A 620 -4.05 -12.19 8.26
N GLY A 621 -5.26 -11.99 8.78
CA GLY A 621 -5.80 -12.76 9.91
C GLY A 621 -5.49 -12.31 11.34
N LYS A 622 -5.05 -11.07 11.61
CA LYS A 622 -4.99 -10.58 13.00
C LYS A 622 -6.11 -9.59 13.29
N THR A 623 -6.93 -9.90 14.29
CA THR A 623 -7.86 -8.97 14.92
C THR A 623 -7.11 -7.70 15.31
N ILE A 624 -7.51 -6.56 14.76
CA ILE A 624 -7.05 -5.25 15.24
C ILE A 624 -7.84 -4.98 16.52
N ASP A 625 -7.18 -5.16 17.65
CA ASP A 625 -7.71 -4.76 18.94
C ASP A 625 -7.80 -3.23 19.04
N GLY A 626 -8.66 -2.73 19.94
CA GLY A 626 -8.91 -1.29 20.09
C GLY A 626 -7.64 -0.47 20.39
N ASN A 627 -6.60 -1.06 21.01
CA ASN A 627 -5.34 -0.38 21.29
C ASN A 627 -4.50 -0.15 20.03
N LYS A 628 -4.44 -1.14 19.14
CA LYS A 628 -3.82 -0.98 17.82
C LYS A 628 -4.60 -0.01 16.93
N PHE A 629 -5.93 -0.08 16.97
CA PHE A 629 -6.76 0.88 16.24
C PHE A 629 -6.51 2.31 16.74
N ALA A 630 -6.50 2.53 18.06
CA ALA A 630 -6.22 3.83 18.67
C ALA A 630 -4.83 4.37 18.29
N THR A 631 -3.79 3.53 18.25
CA THR A 631 -2.43 3.97 17.87
C THR A 631 -2.28 4.25 16.38
N MET A 632 -3.09 3.64 15.52
CA MET A 632 -3.10 3.95 14.08
C MET A 632 -3.74 5.31 13.80
N ILE A 633 -4.82 5.67 14.51
CA ILE A 633 -5.53 6.94 14.31
C ILE A 633 -4.94 8.12 15.10
N ALA A 634 -4.25 7.85 16.21
CA ALA A 634 -3.64 8.89 17.07
C ALA A 634 -2.36 9.52 16.50
N GLN A 635 -1.91 9.11 15.31
CA GLN A 635 -0.69 9.66 14.69
C GLN A 635 -0.85 11.12 14.27
N ASN A 636 -2.09 11.59 14.03
CA ASN A 636 -2.37 12.97 13.67
C ASN A 636 -3.65 13.44 14.37
N ALA A 637 -3.55 14.53 15.14
CA ALA A 637 -4.67 15.11 15.89
C ALA A 637 -5.88 15.48 15.00
N ASN A 638 -5.65 15.83 13.74
CA ASN A 638 -6.72 16.16 12.79
C ASN A 638 -7.57 14.93 12.42
N ASN A 639 -6.95 13.74 12.33
CA ASN A 639 -7.66 12.50 12.01
C ASN A 639 -8.56 12.05 13.17
N VAL A 640 -8.11 12.28 14.41
CA VAL A 640 -8.92 12.04 15.62
C VAL A 640 -10.15 12.96 15.66
N LYS A 641 -9.99 14.23 15.23
CA LYS A 641 -11.09 15.20 15.18
C LYS A 641 -12.17 14.82 14.16
N ILE A 642 -11.78 14.40 12.96
CA ILE A 642 -12.70 13.96 11.90
C ILE A 642 -13.56 12.77 12.37
N ILE A 643 -12.94 11.79 13.04
CA ILE A 643 -13.66 10.62 13.53
C ILE A 643 -14.56 10.98 14.71
N ALA A 644 -14.11 11.86 15.61
CA ALA A 644 -14.87 12.26 16.79
C ALA A 644 -16.21 12.95 16.44
N ASP A 645 -16.27 13.70 15.34
CA ASP A 645 -17.50 14.40 14.92
C ASP A 645 -18.57 13.43 14.38
N GLU A 646 -18.20 12.25 13.89
CA GLU A 646 -19.10 11.22 13.33
C GLU A 646 -19.35 10.03 14.29
N MET A 647 -18.59 9.92 15.38
CA MET A 647 -18.67 8.80 16.32
C MET A 647 -19.92 8.85 17.20
N GLN A 648 -20.84 7.92 16.98
CA GLN A 648 -21.93 7.64 17.92
C GLN A 648 -21.41 6.80 19.10
N VAL A 649 -21.33 7.40 20.28
CA VAL A 649 -20.91 6.70 21.51
C VAL A 649 -22.12 5.98 22.12
N THR A 650 -22.09 4.65 22.12
CA THR A 650 -23.10 3.81 22.78
C THR A 650 -22.71 3.51 24.23
N ALA A 651 -23.66 3.05 25.06
CA ALA A 651 -23.41 2.83 26.49
C ALA A 651 -22.23 1.86 26.75
N ASP A 652 -22.12 0.78 25.98
CA ASP A 652 -21.05 -0.22 26.13
C ASP A 652 -19.66 0.31 25.71
N MET A 653 -19.60 1.45 25.03
CA MET A 653 -18.34 2.11 24.65
C MET A 653 -17.78 3.00 25.77
N ILE A 654 -18.55 3.27 26.82
CA ILE A 654 -18.12 4.04 27.99
C ILE A 654 -17.88 3.08 29.15
N VAL A 655 -16.61 2.77 29.42
CA VAL A 655 -16.24 1.97 30.60
C VAL A 655 -16.34 2.79 31.88
N ASP A 656 -16.61 2.13 33.01
CA ASP A 656 -16.75 2.79 34.31
C ASP A 656 -15.51 3.65 34.65
N GLY A 657 -15.75 4.89 35.06
CA GLY A 657 -14.70 5.89 35.32
C GLY A 657 -14.06 6.57 34.09
N ALA A 658 -14.42 6.21 32.84
CA ALA A 658 -13.86 6.85 31.65
C ALA A 658 -14.22 8.34 31.52
N VAL A 659 -15.49 8.65 31.79
CA VAL A 659 -16.04 10.01 31.79
C VAL A 659 -16.30 10.44 33.23
N THR A 660 -15.50 11.38 33.73
CA THR A 660 -15.63 11.97 35.07
C THR A 660 -16.28 13.35 34.97
N ALA A 661 -16.84 13.89 36.06
CA ALA A 661 -17.55 15.17 36.04
C ALA A 661 -16.71 16.34 35.49
N ASN A 662 -15.40 16.36 35.77
CA ASN A 662 -14.44 17.34 35.24
C ASN A 662 -14.12 17.16 33.73
N LYS A 663 -14.48 16.03 33.13
CA LYS A 663 -14.36 15.77 31.68
C LYS A 663 -15.66 16.05 30.92
N LEU A 664 -16.74 16.40 31.62
CA LEU A 664 -18.08 16.54 31.07
C LEU A 664 -18.54 18.00 31.19
N ASN A 665 -18.38 18.80 30.13
CA ASN A 665 -18.92 20.16 30.04
C ASN A 665 -20.33 20.13 29.41
N VAL A 666 -21.38 19.98 30.22
CA VAL A 666 -22.77 19.89 29.75
C VAL A 666 -23.44 21.27 29.79
N ASN A 667 -23.69 21.86 28.62
CA ASN A 667 -24.44 23.12 28.52
C ASN A 667 -25.93 22.97 28.87
N ASN A 668 -26.55 21.82 28.57
CA ASN A 668 -27.94 21.50 28.91
C ASN A 668 -28.07 20.01 29.24
N LEU A 669 -28.53 19.69 30.45
CA LEU A 669 -28.86 18.32 30.86
C LEU A 669 -30.38 18.21 31.02
N SER A 670 -31.08 17.69 30.02
CA SER A 670 -32.56 17.69 29.97
C SER A 670 -33.23 16.52 30.69
N ALA A 671 -32.46 15.65 31.34
CA ALA A 671 -33.00 14.48 32.01
C ALA A 671 -33.47 14.83 33.44
N VAL A 672 -34.72 15.30 33.55
CA VAL A 672 -35.42 15.57 34.83
C VAL A 672 -35.61 14.28 35.69
N ASN A 673 -35.23 13.10 35.17
CA ASN A 673 -35.30 11.81 35.87
C ASN A 673 -33.92 11.18 36.18
N SER A 674 -32.82 11.93 36.06
CA SER A 674 -31.50 11.41 36.44
C SER A 674 -31.35 11.36 37.96
N ASN A 675 -30.94 10.21 38.51
CA ASN A 675 -30.51 10.11 39.89
C ASN A 675 -29.15 10.78 40.05
N LEU A 676 -29.16 12.09 40.33
CA LEU A 676 -27.95 12.93 40.45
C LEU A 676 -27.12 12.64 41.73
N GLY A 677 -27.58 11.72 42.59
CA GLY A 677 -26.95 11.45 43.87
C GLY A 677 -27.01 12.66 44.81
N ALA A 678 -25.99 12.82 45.66
CA ALA A 678 -25.89 13.97 46.57
C ALA A 678 -25.36 15.21 45.83
N ILE A 679 -26.20 16.22 45.67
CA ILE A 679 -25.80 17.53 45.15
C ILE A 679 -25.06 18.29 46.26
N LYS A 680 -23.74 18.50 46.12
CA LYS A 680 -22.92 19.24 47.09
C LYS A 680 -22.54 20.61 46.50
N GLY A 681 -23.10 21.69 47.04
CA GLY A 681 -22.68 23.06 46.74
C GLY A 681 -23.45 23.78 45.62
N GLY A 682 -24.71 23.43 45.35
CA GLY A 682 -25.56 24.12 44.37
C GLY A 682 -26.93 24.50 44.94
N SER A 683 -27.63 25.41 44.26
CA SER A 683 -29.02 25.76 44.52
C SER A 683 -29.97 24.98 43.60
N LEU A 684 -31.21 24.78 44.04
CA LEU A 684 -32.29 24.19 43.26
C LEU A 684 -33.43 25.21 43.15
N LEU A 685 -33.73 25.62 41.93
CA LEU A 685 -34.80 26.57 41.58
C LEU A 685 -35.92 25.83 40.82
N LEU A 686 -37.06 25.64 41.48
CA LEU A 686 -38.26 25.03 40.91
C LEU A 686 -39.40 26.05 40.92
N GLN A 687 -39.32 27.03 40.00
CA GLN A 687 -40.36 28.03 39.81
C GLN A 687 -41.11 27.80 38.50
N GLU A 688 -42.42 27.90 38.56
CA GLU A 688 -43.28 27.98 37.38
C GLU A 688 -43.60 29.45 37.07
N ASN A 689 -43.72 29.78 35.77
CA ASN A 689 -44.25 31.06 35.33
C ASN A 689 -45.78 30.95 35.27
N LYS A 690 -46.48 31.61 36.19
CA LYS A 690 -47.94 31.71 36.16
C LYS A 690 -48.35 32.83 35.20
N THR A 691 -49.29 32.53 34.32
CA THR A 691 -49.92 33.53 33.45
C THR A 691 -50.90 34.40 34.23
N ALA A 692 -51.17 35.60 33.71
CA ALA A 692 -52.17 36.49 34.30
C ALA A 692 -53.56 35.81 34.33
N SER A 693 -54.28 35.91 35.44
CA SER A 693 -55.54 35.20 35.67
C SER A 693 -56.50 35.97 36.59
N SER A 694 -57.79 35.64 36.56
CA SER A 694 -58.78 36.20 37.49
C SER A 694 -58.92 35.31 38.73
N SER A 695 -59.03 35.90 39.92
CA SER A 695 -59.15 35.20 41.21
C SER A 695 -60.22 35.87 42.10
N VAL A 696 -60.77 35.12 43.05
CA VAL A 696 -61.83 35.59 43.97
C VAL A 696 -61.39 35.40 45.43
N ASP A 697 -61.60 36.42 46.26
CA ASP A 697 -61.44 36.37 47.72
C ASP A 697 -62.65 37.01 48.44
N ASN A 698 -62.55 37.23 49.76
CA ASN A 698 -63.62 37.81 50.60
C ASN A 698 -64.04 39.24 50.21
N TRP A 699 -63.27 39.96 49.39
CA TRP A 699 -63.59 41.29 48.88
C TRP A 699 -64.02 41.28 47.40
N GLY A 700 -64.24 40.10 46.80
CA GLY A 700 -64.71 39.95 45.42
C GLY A 700 -63.64 39.49 44.41
N THR A 701 -63.86 39.77 43.12
CA THR A 701 -62.97 39.34 42.02
C THR A 701 -61.84 40.34 41.77
N PHE A 702 -60.62 39.87 41.52
CA PHE A 702 -59.45 40.68 41.17
C PHE A 702 -58.59 40.00 40.10
N ASN A 703 -57.66 40.76 39.49
CA ASN A 703 -56.79 40.26 38.42
C ASN A 703 -55.38 40.00 38.96
N ARG A 704 -54.93 38.76 38.92
CA ARG A 704 -53.55 38.35 39.19
C ARG A 704 -52.66 38.64 37.98
N PRO A 705 -51.61 39.46 38.11
CA PRO A 705 -50.60 39.61 37.06
C PRO A 705 -49.82 38.31 36.83
N ALA A 706 -49.10 38.24 35.71
CA ALA A 706 -48.14 37.16 35.46
C ALA A 706 -46.99 37.26 36.48
N HIS A 707 -46.61 36.15 37.09
CA HIS A 707 -45.64 36.11 38.17
C HIS A 707 -44.94 34.74 38.23
N ARG A 708 -43.87 34.64 39.01
CA ARG A 708 -43.20 33.38 39.31
C ARG A 708 -43.65 32.85 40.66
N GLN A 709 -43.96 31.56 40.70
CA GLN A 709 -44.35 30.88 41.93
C GLN A 709 -43.59 29.55 42.04
N GLY A 710 -43.17 29.17 43.25
CA GLY A 710 -42.57 27.85 43.46
C GLY A 710 -41.58 27.81 44.62
N LEU A 711 -40.47 27.10 44.39
CA LEU A 711 -39.52 26.70 45.43
C LEU A 711 -38.10 27.12 45.04
N TYR A 712 -37.38 27.70 46.01
CA TYR A 712 -35.93 27.85 45.96
C TYR A 712 -35.34 27.17 47.19
N MET A 713 -34.25 26.40 47.01
CA MET A 713 -33.48 25.85 48.11
C MET A 713 -31.99 25.83 47.80
N ASP A 714 -31.18 26.02 48.83
CA ASP A 714 -29.73 25.97 48.75
C ASP A 714 -29.13 25.66 50.12
N ASN A 715 -27.83 25.95 50.32
CA ASN A 715 -27.20 25.75 51.62
C ASN A 715 -27.63 26.76 52.70
N HIS A 716 -28.35 27.84 52.36
CA HIS A 716 -28.89 28.80 53.33
C HIS A 716 -30.27 28.38 53.86
N GLY A 717 -31.04 27.60 53.10
CA GLY A 717 -32.33 27.06 53.54
C GLY A 717 -33.30 26.75 52.41
N LEU A 718 -34.59 27.01 52.66
CA LEU A 718 -35.68 26.73 51.72
C LEU A 718 -36.71 27.86 51.75
N ALA A 719 -37.08 28.40 50.60
CA ALA A 719 -38.13 29.41 50.44
C ALA A 719 -39.20 28.90 49.46
N SER A 720 -40.44 28.82 49.94
CA SER A 720 -41.60 28.40 49.17
C SER A 720 -42.62 29.52 49.07
N SER A 721 -43.04 29.87 47.85
CA SER A 721 -44.01 30.93 47.62
C SER A 721 -45.45 30.45 47.46
N GLY A 722 -46.35 31.16 48.12
CA GLY A 722 -47.80 31.00 48.00
C GLY A 722 -48.39 31.87 46.89
N PRO A 723 -49.71 31.82 46.69
CA PRO A 723 -50.39 32.60 45.67
C PRO A 723 -50.40 34.08 46.02
N ILE A 724 -50.25 34.95 45.03
CA ILE A 724 -50.28 36.41 45.23
C ILE A 724 -51.66 36.90 45.74
N GLN A 725 -51.62 37.89 46.64
CA GLN A 725 -52.75 38.43 47.40
C GLN A 725 -52.77 39.97 47.37
N ARG A 726 -53.95 40.54 47.53
CA ARG A 726 -54.15 41.99 47.64
C ARG A 726 -54.13 42.44 49.11
N LYS A 727 -53.56 43.61 49.38
CA LYS A 727 -53.40 44.21 50.72
C LYS A 727 -54.73 44.64 51.31
N ASN A 728 -55.66 45.07 50.45
CA ASN A 728 -56.97 45.56 50.84
C ASN A 728 -57.98 45.42 49.70
N GLY A 729 -59.27 45.55 50.01
CA GLY A 729 -60.35 45.38 49.04
C GLY A 729 -60.41 46.41 47.91
N SER A 730 -59.65 47.50 47.98
CA SER A 730 -59.60 48.51 46.90
C SER A 730 -58.57 48.20 45.81
N GLU A 731 -57.67 47.24 46.04
CA GLU A 731 -56.69 46.81 45.05
C GLU A 731 -57.30 45.84 44.02
N THR A 732 -57.10 46.17 42.74
CA THR A 732 -57.52 45.33 41.60
C THR A 732 -56.37 44.48 41.05
N THR A 733 -55.13 44.83 41.37
CA THR A 733 -53.89 44.14 40.96
C THR A 733 -53.03 43.90 42.20
N PRO A 734 -52.90 42.65 42.68
CA PRO A 734 -52.15 42.31 43.88
C PRO A 734 -50.64 42.35 43.62
N THR A 735 -49.87 42.76 44.63
CA THR A 735 -48.40 42.72 44.60
C THR A 735 -47.80 41.75 45.61
N ASP A 736 -48.56 41.36 46.63
CA ASP A 736 -48.00 40.65 47.78
C ASP A 736 -48.01 39.15 47.58
N MET A 737 -46.89 38.52 47.93
CA MET A 737 -46.68 37.09 47.83
C MET A 737 -46.28 36.55 49.21
N PRO A 738 -47.12 35.70 49.83
CA PRO A 738 -46.75 35.06 51.08
C PRO A 738 -45.65 34.02 50.82
N LEU A 739 -44.63 33.99 51.66
CA LEU A 739 -43.56 32.99 51.64
C LEU A 739 -43.53 32.21 52.96
N ALA A 740 -43.27 30.91 52.83
CA ALA A 740 -42.80 30.08 53.93
C ALA A 740 -41.30 29.83 53.75
N VAL A 741 -40.50 30.27 54.70
CA VAL A 741 -39.04 30.19 54.67
C VAL A 741 -38.53 29.38 55.84
N LEU A 742 -37.81 28.29 55.57
CA LEU A 742 -37.06 27.54 56.58
C LEU A 742 -35.60 27.97 56.49
N GLN A 743 -35.11 28.64 57.53
CA GLN A 743 -33.76 29.18 57.55
C GLN A 743 -33.20 29.17 58.97
N SER A 744 -31.96 28.74 59.15
CA SER A 744 -31.24 28.80 60.43
C SER A 744 -32.00 28.20 61.63
N GLY A 745 -32.81 27.16 61.40
CA GLY A 745 -33.61 26.50 62.44
C GLY A 745 -34.92 27.22 62.80
N GLU A 746 -35.30 28.25 62.05
CA GLU A 746 -36.53 29.00 62.22
C GLU A 746 -37.48 28.75 61.04
N LEU A 747 -38.77 28.62 61.32
CA LEU A 747 -39.82 28.70 60.30
C LEU A 747 -40.36 30.12 60.27
N ARG A 748 -40.15 30.79 59.15
CA ARG A 748 -40.55 32.17 58.92
C ARG A 748 -41.69 32.23 57.93
N PHE A 749 -42.66 33.08 58.22
CA PHE A 749 -43.72 33.47 57.32
C PHE A 749 -43.50 34.93 56.98
N LEU A 750 -43.29 35.21 55.70
CA LEU A 750 -43.00 36.55 55.20
C LEU A 750 -44.06 36.92 54.16
N VAL A 751 -44.28 38.20 53.96
CA VAL A 751 -44.97 38.71 52.77
C VAL A 751 -43.96 39.54 51.99
N VAL A 752 -43.84 39.26 50.68
CA VAL A 752 -42.83 39.87 49.80
C VAL A 752 -43.49 40.40 48.53
N ASP A 753 -42.81 41.22 47.74
CA ASP A 753 -43.32 41.54 46.40
C ASP A 753 -43.16 40.32 45.49
N TYR A 754 -44.15 40.00 44.65
CA TYR A 754 -44.06 38.83 43.75
C TYR A 754 -42.90 38.91 42.76
N ASN A 755 -42.31 40.10 42.54
CA ASN A 755 -41.10 40.28 41.72
C ASN A 755 -39.79 40.03 42.49
N ASP A 756 -39.84 39.85 43.80
CA ASP A 756 -38.64 39.61 44.61
C ASP A 756 -37.99 38.25 44.27
N ASN A 757 -36.66 38.25 44.22
CA ASN A 757 -35.89 37.04 43.99
C ASN A 757 -35.84 36.20 45.28
N LEU A 758 -36.42 34.98 45.24
CA LEU A 758 -36.45 34.06 46.38
C LEU A 758 -35.07 33.70 46.93
N GLU A 759 -34.02 33.69 46.09
CA GLU A 759 -32.63 33.50 46.54
C GLU A 759 -32.19 34.65 47.43
N ASN A 760 -32.40 35.89 47.00
CA ASN A 760 -32.04 37.06 47.78
C ASN A 760 -32.85 37.13 49.09
N VAL A 761 -34.14 36.79 49.03
CA VAL A 761 -35.00 36.73 50.23
C VAL A 761 -34.48 35.68 51.22
N LEU A 762 -34.04 34.52 50.74
CA LEU A 762 -33.47 33.48 51.58
C LEU A 762 -32.09 33.85 52.12
N HIS A 763 -31.20 34.45 51.33
CA HIS A 763 -29.82 34.74 51.74
C HIS A 763 -29.71 35.95 52.66
N TYR A 764 -30.43 37.03 52.33
CA TYR A 764 -30.24 38.33 52.95
C TYR A 764 -31.42 38.77 53.82
N GLY A 765 -32.53 38.03 53.78
CA GLY A 765 -33.78 38.42 54.42
C GLY A 765 -34.40 39.66 53.77
N LEU A 766 -35.50 40.14 54.33
CA LEU A 766 -36.13 41.41 53.97
C LEU A 766 -36.18 42.33 55.19
N SER A 767 -36.18 43.64 54.94
CA SER A 767 -36.34 44.68 55.97
C SER A 767 -37.80 44.98 56.30
N ASP A 768 -38.76 44.17 55.84
CA ASP A 768 -40.19 44.45 55.93
C ASP A 768 -40.74 44.18 57.35
N PRO A 769 -41.60 45.07 57.91
CA PRO A 769 -42.25 44.87 59.20
C PRO A 769 -43.19 43.67 59.30
N ASP A 770 -43.71 43.10 58.20
CA ASP A 770 -44.71 42.03 58.25
C ASP A 770 -44.12 40.61 58.21
N TYR A 771 -43.81 40.06 59.39
CA TYR A 771 -43.27 38.71 59.53
C TYR A 771 -43.85 37.94 60.73
N GLY A 772 -43.94 36.62 60.55
CA GLY A 772 -44.13 35.64 61.61
C GLY A 772 -42.90 34.74 61.72
N VAL A 773 -42.41 34.47 62.93
CA VAL A 773 -41.36 33.47 63.17
C VAL A 773 -41.81 32.48 64.22
N ILE A 774 -41.58 31.20 63.93
CA ILE A 774 -41.67 30.09 64.87
C ILE A 774 -40.27 29.54 65.09
N ARG A 775 -39.80 29.53 66.34
CA ARG A 775 -38.46 29.01 66.67
C ARG A 775 -38.40 28.39 68.05
N PHE A 776 -37.50 27.43 68.21
CA PHE A 776 -37.06 27.01 69.54
C PHE A 776 -35.93 27.91 70.00
N GLU A 777 -36.06 28.45 71.21
CA GLU A 777 -35.01 29.25 71.82
C GLU A 777 -34.78 28.82 73.27
N ILE A 778 -33.57 29.10 73.74
CA ILE A 778 -33.24 29.12 75.16
C ILE A 778 -33.33 30.59 75.56
N ASP A 779 -34.26 30.92 76.44
CA ASP A 779 -34.43 32.31 76.86
C ASP A 779 -33.31 32.77 77.83
N SER A 780 -33.33 34.04 78.22
CA SER A 780 -32.37 34.62 79.16
C SER A 780 -32.38 33.97 80.54
N GLU A 781 -33.38 33.14 80.85
CA GLU A 781 -33.51 32.35 82.08
C GLU A 781 -33.11 30.88 81.87
N LEU A 782 -32.49 30.54 80.74
CA LEU A 782 -32.08 29.18 80.36
C LEU A 782 -33.23 28.19 80.15
N LYS A 783 -34.46 28.67 79.96
CA LYS A 783 -35.63 27.80 79.68
C LYS A 783 -35.74 27.54 78.18
N ARG A 784 -35.91 26.26 77.83
CA ARG A 784 -36.21 25.84 76.46
C ARG A 784 -37.68 26.11 76.17
N ARG A 785 -37.99 26.92 75.17
CA ARG A 785 -39.35 27.25 74.78
C ARG A 785 -39.52 27.33 73.27
N LEU A 786 -40.73 27.05 72.80
CA LEU A 786 -41.18 27.40 71.45
C LEU A 786 -41.70 28.84 71.51
N THR A 787 -41.06 29.73 70.77
CA THR A 787 -41.50 31.13 70.64
C THR A 787 -42.14 31.32 69.28
N MET A 788 -43.34 31.88 69.28
CA MET A 788 -44.06 32.32 68.09
C MET A 788 -44.17 33.84 68.16
N THR A 789 -43.51 34.53 67.25
CA THR A 789 -43.54 35.99 67.14
C THR A 789 -44.27 36.36 65.87
N SER A 790 -45.15 37.35 65.92
CA SER A 790 -45.82 37.92 64.76
C SER A 790 -45.84 39.43 64.92
N SER A 791 -45.49 40.16 63.87
CA SER A 791 -45.67 41.62 63.83
C SER A 791 -47.14 42.01 63.66
N GLY A 792 -47.96 41.12 63.07
CA GLY A 792 -49.42 41.25 62.99
C GLY A 792 -50.17 40.37 64.01
N TYR A 793 -51.48 40.20 63.81
CA TYR A 793 -52.32 39.35 64.67
C TYR A 793 -51.98 37.86 64.52
N LEU A 794 -51.54 37.24 65.62
CA LEU A 794 -51.47 35.78 65.70
C LEU A 794 -52.87 35.23 66.03
N ASN A 795 -53.57 34.72 65.01
CA ASN A 795 -54.92 34.19 65.16
C ASN A 795 -54.89 32.70 65.58
N PHE A 796 -55.22 32.41 66.84
CA PHE A 796 -55.46 31.04 67.31
C PHE A 796 -56.95 30.72 67.20
N GLN A 797 -57.35 29.99 66.16
CA GLN A 797 -58.74 29.54 66.01
C GLN A 797 -58.98 28.28 66.85
N ALA A 798 -59.59 28.43 68.03
CA ALA A 798 -60.07 27.31 68.85
C ALA A 798 -61.60 27.19 68.73
N THR A 799 -62.12 25.99 68.46
CA THR A 799 -63.54 25.77 68.13
C THR A 799 -64.49 25.70 69.34
N ASN A 800 -64.02 25.95 70.56
CA ASN A 800 -64.76 25.75 71.82
C ASN A 800 -64.69 26.91 72.83
N TYR A 801 -64.50 28.14 72.35
CA TYR A 801 -64.56 29.37 73.15
C TYR A 801 -65.68 30.28 72.60
N THR A 802 -66.54 30.80 73.48
CA THR A 802 -67.63 31.73 73.08
C THR A 802 -67.47 33.12 73.71
N ASN A 803 -68.09 34.13 73.10
CA ASN A 803 -68.21 35.48 73.69
C ASN A 803 -69.26 35.51 74.84
N TRP A 804 -69.24 36.58 75.64
CA TRP A 804 -70.28 36.86 76.65
C TRP A 804 -71.65 37.00 76.00
N THR A 805 -72.63 36.30 76.56
CA THR A 805 -74.01 36.18 76.08
C THR A 805 -74.96 36.54 77.20
N SER A 806 -75.93 37.42 76.96
CA SER A 806 -76.89 37.80 78.01
C SER A 806 -77.70 36.60 78.48
N THR A 807 -77.95 36.54 79.79
CA THR A 807 -78.84 35.55 80.41
C THR A 807 -80.34 35.93 80.30
N GLY A 808 -80.65 37.11 79.72
CA GLY A 808 -81.99 37.68 79.65
C GLY A 808 -82.32 38.70 80.76
N VAL A 809 -81.43 38.88 81.74
CA VAL A 809 -81.53 39.92 82.77
C VAL A 809 -80.41 40.95 82.58
N SER A 810 -80.77 42.23 82.66
CA SER A 810 -79.80 43.33 82.53
C SER A 810 -78.77 43.25 83.65
N GLY A 811 -77.48 43.25 83.28
CA GLY A 811 -76.37 43.06 84.22
C GLY A 811 -75.98 41.60 84.44
N CYS A 812 -76.60 40.63 83.75
CA CYS A 812 -76.26 39.20 83.86
C CYS A 812 -75.95 38.57 82.51
N GLU A 813 -74.79 37.94 82.39
CA GLU A 813 -74.25 37.35 81.15
C GLU A 813 -73.45 36.07 81.43
N TYR A 814 -73.27 35.21 80.43
CA TYR A 814 -72.48 33.98 80.52
C TYR A 814 -71.60 33.75 79.29
N MET A 815 -70.53 32.98 79.42
CA MET A 815 -69.71 32.50 78.30
C MET A 815 -69.17 31.09 78.54
N ILE A 816 -68.72 30.45 77.46
CA ILE A 816 -68.12 29.13 77.45
C ILE A 816 -66.62 29.24 77.20
N GLN A 817 -65.83 28.71 78.14
CA GLN A 817 -64.39 28.56 77.98
C GLN A 817 -64.01 27.10 78.15
N GLY A 818 -63.83 26.39 77.03
CA GLY A 818 -63.56 24.96 77.04
C GLY A 818 -64.72 24.14 77.60
N ARG A 819 -64.59 23.65 78.85
CA ARG A 819 -65.63 22.89 79.58
C ARG A 819 -66.26 23.66 80.75
N LEU A 820 -66.00 24.95 80.83
CA LEU A 820 -66.48 25.82 81.90
C LEU A 820 -67.56 26.75 81.38
N VAL A 821 -68.65 26.89 82.14
CA VAL A 821 -69.57 28.02 82.03
C VAL A 821 -69.16 29.04 83.07
N LEU A 822 -68.92 30.26 82.62
CA LEU A 822 -68.72 31.42 83.47
C LEU A 822 -69.95 32.30 83.37
N VAL A 823 -70.52 32.68 84.49
CA VAL A 823 -71.68 33.57 84.58
C VAL A 823 -71.31 34.78 85.41
N ASN A 824 -71.44 35.96 84.84
CA ASN A 824 -71.22 37.23 85.50
C ASN A 824 -72.57 37.88 85.82
N TYR A 825 -72.71 38.46 87.01
CA TYR A 825 -73.94 39.14 87.42
C TYR A 825 -73.61 40.43 88.19
N ASP A 826 -74.39 41.48 87.93
CA ASP A 826 -74.40 42.78 88.61
C ASP A 826 -75.83 43.33 88.58
N VAL A 827 -76.61 43.07 89.64
CA VAL A 827 -78.06 43.31 89.68
C VAL A 827 -78.51 43.88 91.00
N THR A 828 -79.57 44.70 90.98
CA THR A 828 -80.23 45.24 92.18
C THR A 828 -81.72 44.94 92.08
N PHE A 829 -82.30 44.37 93.13
CA PHE A 829 -83.73 44.01 93.15
C PHE A 829 -84.52 44.99 94.03
N ASN A 830 -85.69 45.43 93.58
CA ASN A 830 -86.48 46.44 94.30
C ASN A 830 -87.32 45.87 95.45
N SER A 831 -87.28 44.56 95.68
CA SER A 831 -88.01 43.87 96.75
C SER A 831 -87.18 42.72 97.32
N ALA A 832 -87.42 42.33 98.58
CA ALA A 832 -86.73 41.21 99.19
C ALA A 832 -87.35 39.87 98.75
N GLY A 833 -86.54 38.83 98.59
CA GLY A 833 -86.98 37.49 98.18
C GLY A 833 -86.02 36.81 97.21
N THR A 834 -86.43 35.66 96.67
CA THR A 834 -85.70 34.96 95.61
C THR A 834 -86.00 35.59 94.26
N HIS A 835 -84.97 36.01 93.53
CA HIS A 835 -85.11 36.64 92.21
C HIS A 835 -84.28 35.91 91.16
N THR A 836 -84.83 35.80 89.94
CA THR A 836 -84.11 35.23 88.82
C THR A 836 -83.07 36.23 88.27
N ILE A 837 -81.91 35.69 87.90
CA ILE A 837 -80.85 36.40 87.18
C ILE A 837 -80.67 35.84 85.77
N GLY A 838 -81.73 35.25 85.21
CA GLY A 838 -81.79 34.76 83.84
C GLY A 838 -81.60 33.25 83.71
N GLY A 839 -81.29 32.79 82.51
CA GLY A 839 -81.13 31.38 82.19
C GLY A 839 -79.83 31.05 81.47
N ILE A 840 -79.28 29.89 81.77
CA ILE A 840 -78.20 29.25 81.01
C ILE A 840 -78.82 28.17 80.12
N PRO A 841 -78.48 28.08 78.82
CA PRO A 841 -79.03 27.07 77.93
C PRO A 841 -78.91 25.66 78.50
N GLN A 842 -79.97 24.86 78.33
CA GLN A 842 -80.08 23.55 78.96
C GLN A 842 -78.95 22.58 78.56
N GLU A 843 -78.35 22.78 77.38
CA GLU A 843 -77.18 22.03 76.93
C GLU A 843 -75.96 22.14 77.86
N PHE A 844 -75.90 23.21 78.67
CA PHE A 844 -74.85 23.47 79.64
C PHE A 844 -75.25 23.19 81.10
N THR A 845 -76.44 22.64 81.36
CA THR A 845 -76.97 22.40 82.72
C THR A 845 -77.54 20.99 82.94
N LYS A 846 -77.18 20.04 82.06
CA LYS A 846 -77.76 18.69 81.84
C LYS A 846 -77.86 17.69 83.02
N LYS A 847 -77.49 18.03 84.26
CA LYS A 847 -77.65 17.12 85.42
C LYS A 847 -78.68 17.68 86.40
N SER A 848 -79.57 16.83 86.93
CA SER A 848 -80.65 17.16 87.89
C SER A 848 -80.16 17.65 89.28
N LEU A 849 -79.01 18.32 89.35
CA LEU A 849 -78.38 18.81 90.55
C LEU A 849 -78.77 20.28 90.74
N MET A 850 -79.57 20.57 91.77
CA MET A 850 -79.65 21.92 92.33
C MET A 850 -78.29 22.26 92.90
N MET A 851 -77.57 23.17 92.24
CA MET A 851 -76.33 23.70 92.77
C MET A 851 -76.63 24.99 93.50
N THR A 852 -76.55 24.95 94.82
CA THR A 852 -76.54 26.14 95.67
C THR A 852 -75.08 26.50 95.93
N ALA A 853 -74.57 27.49 95.22
CA ALA A 853 -73.22 27.99 95.44
C ALA A 853 -73.29 29.20 96.38
N LYS A 854 -72.58 29.11 97.52
CA LYS A 854 -72.26 30.32 98.29
C LYS A 854 -71.25 31.11 97.47
N ALA A 855 -71.57 32.36 97.16
CA ALA A 855 -70.62 33.24 96.50
C ALA A 855 -69.31 33.26 97.29
N TRP A 856 -68.20 33.08 96.59
CA TRP A 856 -66.88 33.18 97.19
C TRP A 856 -66.55 34.69 97.24
N THR A 857 -66.71 35.37 98.40
CA THR A 857 -65.80 36.42 98.95
C THR A 857 -66.44 37.53 99.86
N ILE A 858 -65.65 37.92 100.87
CA ILE A 858 -65.31 39.24 101.47
C ILE A 858 -66.39 40.28 101.89
N THR A 859 -67.67 40.23 101.49
CA THR A 859 -68.70 41.18 101.99
C THR A 859 -69.88 40.50 102.69
N PRO A 860 -70.52 41.08 103.73
CA PRO A 860 -71.50 40.37 104.56
C PRO A 860 -72.87 40.13 103.87
N ARG A 861 -72.99 40.46 102.58
CA ARG A 861 -74.28 40.61 101.89
C ARG A 861 -74.46 39.67 100.70
N ASP A 862 -73.46 38.88 100.31
CA ASP A 862 -73.62 37.94 99.19
C ASP A 862 -74.49 36.74 99.58
N LYS A 863 -75.47 36.43 98.73
CA LYS A 863 -76.49 35.39 98.99
C LYS A 863 -76.21 34.12 98.18
N ASN A 864 -76.95 33.06 98.51
CA ASN A 864 -76.87 31.80 97.80
C ASN A 864 -77.37 31.96 96.36
N ILE A 865 -76.58 31.54 95.38
CA ILE A 865 -77.02 31.43 93.99
C ILE A 865 -77.46 30.01 93.72
N GLN A 866 -78.63 29.88 93.12
CA GLN A 866 -79.22 28.60 92.76
C GLN A 866 -79.30 28.49 91.24
N LEU A 867 -78.63 27.46 90.70
CA LEU A 867 -78.85 27.00 89.33
C LEU A 867 -79.79 25.79 89.37
N ASN A 868 -80.88 25.88 88.62
CA ASN A 868 -81.84 24.80 88.46
C ASN A 868 -81.52 23.93 87.24
N SER A 869 -82.04 22.71 87.24
CA SER A 869 -81.84 21.75 86.15
C SER A 869 -82.52 22.14 84.83
N ASP A 870 -83.43 23.11 84.86
CA ASP A 870 -84.03 23.72 83.67
C ASP A 870 -83.17 24.86 83.09
N GLY A 871 -82.04 25.18 83.74
CA GLY A 871 -81.15 26.26 83.35
C GLY A 871 -81.47 27.61 83.99
N SER A 872 -82.55 27.73 84.76
CA SER A 872 -82.87 28.99 85.44
C SER A 872 -81.92 29.25 86.61
N LEU A 873 -81.41 30.48 86.66
CA LEU A 873 -80.45 30.94 87.66
C LEU A 873 -81.11 31.98 88.56
N HIS A 874 -80.90 31.86 89.86
CA HIS A 874 -81.56 32.68 90.88
C HIS A 874 -80.60 33.13 91.97
N ILE A 875 -80.81 34.34 92.49
CA ILE A 875 -80.25 34.81 93.75
C ILE A 875 -81.31 34.59 94.82
N LEU A 876 -81.01 33.77 95.82
CA LEU A 876 -81.92 33.42 96.90
C LEU A 876 -81.89 34.48 98.00
N ASP A 877 -83.03 34.76 98.63
CA ASP A 877 -83.15 35.63 99.80
C ASP A 877 -82.46 37.00 99.66
N ALA A 878 -82.53 37.59 98.46
CA ALA A 878 -82.02 38.93 98.21
C ALA A 878 -82.79 39.97 99.03
N GLU A 879 -82.13 41.05 99.42
CA GLU A 879 -82.69 42.16 100.15
C GLU A 879 -83.12 43.27 99.18
N ALA A 880 -84.20 43.98 99.50
CA ALA A 880 -84.68 45.07 98.67
C ALA A 880 -83.63 46.20 98.60
N ASN A 881 -83.38 46.69 97.38
CA ASN A 881 -82.49 47.80 97.04
C ASN A 881 -81.01 47.57 97.38
N VAL A 882 -80.57 46.31 97.40
CA VAL A 882 -79.15 45.92 97.53
C VAL A 882 -78.62 45.46 96.17
N ASN A 883 -77.43 45.93 95.81
CA ASN A 883 -76.71 45.48 94.61
C ASN A 883 -75.93 44.19 94.92
N TYR A 884 -76.07 43.20 94.04
CA TYR A 884 -75.39 41.92 94.04
C TYR A 884 -74.49 41.81 92.80
N ARG A 885 -73.17 41.74 93.01
CA ARG A 885 -72.17 41.61 91.94
C ARG A 885 -71.23 40.44 92.18
N GLY A 886 -70.99 39.61 91.16
CA GLY A 886 -70.02 38.52 91.25
C GLY A 886 -69.96 37.65 90.00
N THR A 887 -69.11 36.62 90.06
CA THR A 887 -68.97 35.63 88.99
C THR A 887 -69.16 34.23 89.54
N LEU A 888 -70.06 33.46 88.92
CA LEU A 888 -70.24 32.05 89.15
C LEU A 888 -69.48 31.28 88.07
N VAL A 889 -68.68 30.30 88.47
CA VAL A 889 -67.97 29.40 87.55
C VAL A 889 -68.34 27.98 87.86
N PHE A 890 -68.75 27.23 86.85
CA PHE A 890 -69.02 25.80 86.96
C PHE A 890 -68.62 25.06 85.69
N SER A 891 -68.32 23.77 85.82
CA SER A 891 -68.13 22.89 84.66
C SER A 891 -69.46 22.27 84.23
N TYR A 892 -69.61 21.99 82.94
CA TYR A 892 -70.81 21.36 82.37
C TYR A 892 -70.54 20.03 81.63
#